data_AF-A0A0Z8ALH8-F1
#
_entry.id   AF-A0A0Z8ALH8-F1
#
_cell.length_a   1.000
_cell.length_b   1.000
_cell.length_c   1.000
_cell.angle_alpha   90.00
_cell.angle_beta   90.00
_cell.angle_gamma   90.00
#
_symmetry.space_group_name_H-M   'P 1'
#
loop_
_entity.id
_entity.type
_entity.pdbx_description
1 polymer ?
#
loop_
_entity_poly.entity_id
_entity_poly.type
_entity_poly.pdbx_seq_one_letter_code
_entity_poly.pdbx_strand_id
1 'polypeptide(L)'
;MVFTKAQAKALSILEVAKSLGMNMERSSHKEYYWKEHDSFKINTVKNTWTWYSRTGKFGDTIDLVREIKGGSYRDAMTFLETGNFPEATIVEEERKHFRYTLAPYEQPFRKARSYLKQTRGLSDETIDFFLEKGVLAEASYRDRDGYVEDVLVFKFLDRNHHIVGASLQGLSSFPDRHEGKGYLKKIMYQSEGVAGLNVAIGSPKRLIVAEAPIDLMSYYELHKNELEDVCLVAMDGLKEGTLSRYAMEVLQERGAAKEVVLDYTQSKDLIRASNFLSETARLTNLFHDNNHQDFLTLAVDNDKAGQDFIDQLQEKKIPVVDGRPPLATNEKKMDWNAYLQLKKKGQLMEHQNKRLTQNKEVEPFRKETRNNTSKTAEEHYFDWFERMAATVQEHLHLPSPPKLASELEAIVEPFITTDLDRLFARRLSLALDTQRVESSQILSVHQAIDQLDRQINEQLQEKELQTSKIAEDYLLTAVRGDLPTLEELYSSAIFSDKPSVVEYLKDWSANTEEVQRVIDFLTQLDPVRRDWLTPVEYFLDDIRTSQLEEDIADEEEQQEQVATLDQKEKAPDRGQEPISNAGDLHRNPDSLGDISPRTASKPVVNESQPDFPVIAPLKFITKGEWMSTLKPGYHVITDGELRRLNKFAPGLQATAQWYLNELAGSTITYLYQDRDGIGRLDVQFSDENFAHLTGISPKGTEMKQVVYDFANGQGDYGNIQVSHSIKDKSMVLPLLPDILSSQAFVFNDLSTVEKFHKIDLEQAIKTDDEDLLLAIRDVDGIGVPASIMRIKEKLSVELEGKEQVVLGV
;
A
#
# COMPACT_ATOMS: atom_id res chain seq x y z
N MET A 1 10.72 24.28 53.79
CA MET A 1 9.78 23.13 53.85
C MET A 1 10.47 21.92 53.24
N VAL A 2 10.00 20.70 53.48
CA VAL A 2 10.49 19.53 52.73
C VAL A 2 9.74 19.47 51.40
N PHE A 3 10.44 19.33 50.28
CA PHE A 3 9.81 19.20 48.96
C PHE A 3 9.05 17.87 48.85
N THR A 4 7.77 17.94 48.53
CA THR A 4 6.86 16.79 48.58
C THR A 4 6.63 16.16 47.20
N LYS A 5 6.21 14.89 47.19
CA LYS A 5 5.80 14.18 45.95
C LYS A 5 4.68 14.92 45.19
N ALA A 6 3.79 15.63 45.91
CA ALA A 6 2.73 16.43 45.31
C ALA A 6 3.29 17.66 44.58
N GLN A 7 4.23 18.38 45.18
CA GLN A 7 4.90 19.53 44.55
C GLN A 7 5.72 19.08 43.33
N ALA A 8 6.48 18.00 43.44
CA ALA A 8 7.21 17.43 42.31
C ALA A 8 6.31 17.12 41.10
N LYS A 9 5.16 16.46 41.34
CA LYS A 9 4.11 16.19 40.33
C LYS A 9 3.44 17.43 39.75
N ALA A 10 3.47 18.56 40.46
CA ALA A 10 2.85 19.81 40.03
C ALA A 10 3.76 20.68 39.14
N LEU A 11 5.05 20.37 39.03
CA LEU A 11 5.98 21.11 38.16
C LEU A 11 5.69 20.87 36.68
N SER A 12 5.90 21.88 35.81
CA SER A 12 5.67 21.80 34.37
C SER A 12 6.56 20.74 33.71
N ILE A 13 5.94 19.63 33.32
CA ILE A 13 6.64 18.50 32.71
C ILE A 13 7.34 18.88 31.39
N LEU A 14 6.82 19.87 30.65
CA LEU A 14 7.44 20.38 29.43
C LEU A 14 8.76 21.10 29.71
N GLU A 15 8.83 21.89 30.79
CA GLU A 15 10.08 22.58 31.17
C GLU A 15 11.07 21.62 31.85
N VAL A 16 10.57 20.61 32.58
CA VAL A 16 11.40 19.49 33.05
C VAL A 16 12.02 18.77 31.85
N ALA A 17 11.24 18.38 30.83
CA ALA A 17 11.74 17.71 29.63
C ALA A 17 12.83 18.52 28.90
N LYS A 18 12.58 19.81 28.63
CA LYS A 18 13.59 20.71 28.03
C LYS A 18 14.88 20.76 28.85
N SER A 19 14.78 20.82 30.19
CA SER A 19 15.97 20.83 31.07
C SER A 19 16.73 19.51 31.13
N LEU A 20 16.12 18.41 30.67
CA LEU A 20 16.76 17.11 30.46
C LEU A 20 17.43 17.02 29.08
N GLY A 21 17.37 18.07 28.26
CA GLY A 21 17.93 18.12 26.91
C GLY A 21 16.96 17.65 25.81
N MET A 22 15.69 17.40 26.14
CA MET A 22 14.71 16.87 25.19
C MET A 22 14.19 17.98 24.27
N ASN A 23 14.31 17.79 22.96
CA ASN A 23 13.91 18.75 21.95
C ASN A 23 12.39 18.65 21.69
N MET A 24 11.59 19.41 22.44
CA MET A 24 10.14 19.25 22.45
C MET A 24 9.44 20.14 21.41
N GLU A 25 9.03 19.55 20.29
CA GLU A 25 8.26 20.19 19.22
C GLU A 25 6.74 20.03 19.45
N ARG A 26 5.92 20.96 18.94
CA ARG A 26 4.49 21.06 19.29
C ARG A 26 3.59 20.41 18.24
N SER A 27 2.96 19.28 18.57
CA SER A 27 1.97 18.63 17.70
C SER A 27 0.55 19.18 17.86
N SER A 28 0.17 19.71 19.03
CA SER A 28 -1.19 20.23 19.23
C SER A 28 -1.28 21.34 20.28
N HIS A 29 -2.51 21.82 20.50
CA HIS A 29 -2.77 22.81 21.56
C HIS A 29 -2.54 22.28 22.98
N LYS A 30 -2.46 20.95 23.17
CA LYS A 30 -2.22 20.27 24.46
C LYS A 30 -0.98 19.37 24.48
N GLU A 31 -0.36 19.14 23.33
CA GLU A 31 0.62 18.06 23.17
C GLU A 31 1.87 18.48 22.41
N TYR A 32 2.99 17.91 22.86
CA TYR A 32 4.32 18.07 22.31
C TYR A 32 4.91 16.66 22.09
N TYR A 33 5.69 16.48 21.04
CA TYR A 33 6.49 15.28 20.81
C TYR A 33 7.98 15.60 20.97
N TRP A 34 8.77 14.59 21.29
CA TRP A 34 10.23 14.74 21.31
C TRP A 34 10.73 14.57 19.87
N LYS A 35 11.48 15.54 19.33
CA LYS A 35 11.91 15.53 17.92
C LYS A 35 12.72 14.27 17.57
N GLU A 36 13.62 13.86 18.45
CA GLU A 36 14.46 12.67 18.24
C GLU A 36 13.70 11.34 18.52
N HIS A 37 12.48 11.41 19.09
CA HIS A 37 11.61 10.27 19.36
C HIS A 37 10.12 10.68 19.24
N ASP A 38 9.60 10.73 18.01
CA ASP A 38 8.22 11.15 17.65
C ASP A 38 7.11 10.51 18.51
N SER A 39 7.34 9.26 18.88
CA SER A 39 6.50 8.34 19.64
C SER A 39 6.55 8.63 21.15
N PHE A 40 7.45 9.50 21.61
CA PHE A 40 7.41 10.11 22.94
C PHE A 40 6.55 11.38 22.91
N LYS A 41 5.46 11.40 23.69
CA LYS A 41 4.50 12.53 23.71
C LYS A 41 4.22 13.01 25.13
N ILE A 42 4.30 14.33 25.31
CA ILE A 42 3.92 15.05 26.52
C ILE A 42 2.53 15.65 26.33
N ASN A 43 1.63 15.41 27.27
CA ASN A 43 0.36 16.11 27.38
C ASN A 43 0.45 17.17 28.49
N THR A 44 0.53 18.43 28.10
CA THR A 44 0.78 19.56 29.02
C THR A 44 -0.41 19.90 29.91
N VAL A 45 -1.63 19.54 29.48
CA VAL A 45 -2.86 19.73 30.26
C VAL A 45 -2.96 18.74 31.41
N LYS A 46 -2.60 17.47 31.17
CA LYS A 46 -2.55 16.41 32.19
C LYS A 46 -1.26 16.42 33.01
N ASN A 47 -0.22 17.11 32.54
CA ASN A 47 1.13 17.12 33.09
C ASN A 47 1.78 15.71 33.12
N THR A 48 1.56 14.91 32.08
CA THR A 48 2.01 13.51 31.96
C THR A 48 2.70 13.24 30.62
N TRP A 49 3.53 12.20 30.56
CA TRP A 49 4.18 11.70 29.35
C TRP A 49 3.81 10.23 29.05
N THR A 50 3.91 9.85 27.78
CA THR A 50 3.77 8.47 27.27
C THR A 50 4.78 8.24 26.15
N TRP A 51 5.43 7.07 26.10
CA TRP A 51 6.33 6.68 25.02
C TRP A 51 5.78 5.46 24.26
N TYR A 52 5.08 5.73 23.16
CA TYR A 52 4.26 4.73 22.45
C TYR A 52 5.06 3.58 21.81
N SER A 53 6.34 3.77 21.53
CA SER A 53 7.26 2.73 21.05
C SER A 53 7.89 1.89 22.18
N ARG A 54 7.56 2.15 23.45
CA ARG A 54 8.07 1.38 24.61
C ARG A 54 6.93 0.96 25.54
N THR A 55 6.56 -0.32 25.47
CA THR A 55 5.50 -0.93 26.28
C THR A 55 5.63 -0.57 27.77
N GLY A 56 4.54 -0.06 28.35
CA GLY A 56 4.47 0.33 29.77
C GLY A 56 5.19 1.63 30.16
N LYS A 57 5.78 2.39 29.23
CA LYS A 57 6.50 3.64 29.53
C LYS A 57 5.58 4.87 29.48
N PHE A 58 5.16 5.31 30.65
CA PHE A 58 4.41 6.55 30.88
C PHE A 58 4.63 7.05 32.32
N GLY A 59 4.23 8.28 32.63
CA GLY A 59 4.21 8.75 34.03
C GLY A 59 4.10 10.25 34.20
N ASP A 60 4.53 10.71 35.38
CA ASP A 60 4.65 12.12 35.74
C ASP A 60 6.09 12.65 35.64
N THR A 61 6.34 13.86 36.12
CA THR A 61 7.65 14.53 36.18
C THR A 61 8.74 13.72 36.88
N ILE A 62 8.41 12.97 37.94
CA ILE A 62 9.36 12.15 38.68
C ILE A 62 9.75 10.94 37.85
N ASP A 63 8.77 10.29 37.22
CA ASP A 63 9.00 9.14 36.36
C ASP A 63 9.73 9.53 35.07
N LEU A 64 9.48 10.73 34.53
CA LEU A 64 10.22 11.31 33.42
C LEU A 64 11.71 11.44 33.75
N VAL A 65 12.05 12.05 34.88
CA VAL A 65 13.44 12.25 35.29
C VAL A 65 14.13 10.91 35.58
N ARG A 66 13.39 9.93 36.13
CA ARG A 66 13.91 8.57 36.33
C ARG A 66 14.19 7.85 35.01
N GLU A 67 13.29 7.94 34.02
CA GLU A 67 13.46 7.29 32.72
C GLU A 67 14.65 7.89 31.95
N ILE A 68 14.72 9.22 31.86
CA ILE A 68 15.71 9.92 31.03
C ILE A 68 17.11 9.97 31.68
N LYS A 69 17.23 9.96 33.02
CA LYS A 69 18.53 9.94 33.72
C LYS A 69 18.94 8.59 34.29
N GLY A 70 18.09 7.55 34.20
CA GLY A 70 18.34 6.23 34.81
C GLY A 70 18.49 6.24 36.33
N GLY A 71 18.06 7.31 37.01
CA GLY A 71 18.33 7.57 38.43
C GLY A 71 17.31 6.94 39.39
N SER A 72 17.64 6.93 40.69
CA SER A 72 16.69 6.52 41.72
C SER A 72 15.58 7.55 41.93
N TYR A 73 14.50 7.15 42.61
CA TYR A 73 13.45 8.09 43.03
C TYR A 73 14.00 9.27 43.84
N ARG A 74 15.04 9.06 44.65
CA ARG A 74 15.67 10.13 45.43
C ARG A 74 16.35 11.14 44.52
N ASP A 75 17.10 10.67 43.52
CA ASP A 75 17.86 11.53 42.61
C ASP A 75 16.91 12.36 41.73
N ALA A 76 15.81 11.75 41.29
CA ALA A 76 14.74 12.45 40.56
C ALA A 76 14.05 13.51 41.43
N MET A 77 13.69 13.19 42.69
CA MET A 77 13.17 14.19 43.63
C MET A 77 14.17 15.33 43.88
N THR A 78 15.47 15.02 44.02
CA THR A 78 16.52 16.04 44.23
C THR A 78 16.73 16.92 43.00
N PHE A 79 16.65 16.38 41.78
CA PHE A 79 16.68 17.17 40.55
C PHE A 79 15.46 18.10 40.43
N LEU A 80 14.26 17.62 40.79
CA LEU A 80 13.04 18.42 40.79
C LEU A 80 12.99 19.45 41.94
N GLU A 81 13.68 19.21 43.06
CA GLU A 81 13.82 20.18 44.17
C GLU A 81 14.86 21.28 43.87
N THR A 82 15.90 20.96 43.09
CA THR A 82 17.00 21.90 42.78
C THR A 82 16.84 22.63 41.44
N GLY A 83 16.06 22.09 40.50
CA GLY A 83 15.71 22.76 39.25
C GLY A 83 14.58 23.78 39.43
N ASN A 84 14.75 24.97 38.87
CA ASN A 84 13.77 26.05 38.96
C ASN A 84 12.67 25.90 37.90
N PHE A 85 11.68 25.08 38.18
CA PHE A 85 10.56 24.78 37.28
C PHE A 85 9.28 25.54 37.69
N PRO A 86 8.51 26.11 36.74
CA PRO A 86 7.19 26.66 37.04
C PRO A 86 6.18 25.53 37.33
N GLU A 87 5.14 25.80 38.11
CA GLU A 87 4.02 24.86 38.27
C GLU A 87 3.20 24.77 36.98
N ALA A 88 2.70 23.57 36.67
CA ALA A 88 1.84 23.28 35.55
C ALA A 88 0.43 23.82 35.78
N THR A 89 -0.16 24.48 34.78
CA THR A 89 -1.60 24.79 34.78
C THR A 89 -2.38 23.52 34.41
N ILE A 90 -2.51 22.60 35.36
CA ILE A 90 -3.28 21.37 35.21
C ILE A 90 -4.77 21.76 35.10
N VAL A 91 -5.32 21.67 33.89
CA VAL A 91 -6.75 21.83 33.66
C VAL A 91 -7.36 20.44 33.70
N GLU A 92 -8.04 20.10 34.79
CA GLU A 92 -8.83 18.87 34.86
C GLU A 92 -10.03 18.99 33.91
N GLU A 93 -9.90 18.41 32.72
CA GLU A 93 -10.94 18.46 31.69
C GLU A 93 -12.18 17.70 32.15
N GLU A 94 -13.25 18.44 32.46
CA GLU A 94 -14.60 17.91 32.64
C GLU A 94 -15.00 17.07 31.42
N ARG A 95 -14.91 15.75 31.54
CA ARG A 95 -15.43 14.84 30.53
C ARG A 95 -16.94 14.98 30.52
N LYS A 96 -17.52 15.00 29.32
CA LYS A 96 -18.96 15.00 29.12
C LYS A 96 -19.38 13.60 28.70
N HIS A 97 -20.59 13.18 29.05
CA HIS A 97 -21.15 11.93 28.55
C HIS A 97 -21.07 11.89 27.03
N PHE A 98 -20.83 10.70 26.47
CA PHE A 98 -20.82 10.51 25.03
C PHE A 98 -22.14 10.97 24.42
N ARG A 99 -22.06 11.63 23.27
CA ARG A 99 -23.22 11.96 22.45
C ARG A 99 -23.00 11.37 21.07
N TYR A 100 -23.78 10.35 20.73
CA TYR A 100 -23.72 9.69 19.44
C TYR A 100 -24.21 10.63 18.31
N THR A 101 -23.28 11.36 17.69
CA THR A 101 -23.59 12.38 16.68
C THR A 101 -23.90 11.83 15.29
N LEU A 102 -23.77 10.51 15.07
CA LEU A 102 -24.02 9.90 13.76
C LEU A 102 -25.49 9.49 13.54
N ALA A 103 -26.35 9.50 14.56
CA ALA A 103 -27.78 9.15 14.42
C ALA A 103 -28.52 9.88 13.27
N PRO A 104 -28.30 11.19 13.00
CA PRO A 104 -28.93 11.89 11.86
C PRO A 104 -28.34 11.53 10.48
N TYR A 105 -27.27 10.73 10.45
CA TYR A 105 -26.50 10.37 9.26
C TYR A 105 -26.46 8.85 9.03
N GLU A 106 -27.15 8.05 9.85
CA GLU A 106 -27.32 6.61 9.65
C GLU A 106 -28.06 6.32 8.34
N GLN A 107 -27.63 5.27 7.65
CA GLN A 107 -28.11 4.82 6.35
C GLN A 107 -28.69 3.40 6.44
N PRO A 108 -29.51 2.97 5.47
CA PRO A 108 -29.93 1.57 5.37
C PRO A 108 -28.71 0.65 5.26
N PHE A 109 -28.61 -0.34 6.16
CA PHE A 109 -27.45 -1.24 6.31
C PHE A 109 -27.27 -2.19 5.11
N ARG A 110 -26.70 -1.67 4.03
CA ARG A 110 -26.55 -2.30 2.71
C ARG A 110 -25.07 -2.43 2.36
N LYS A 111 -24.33 -1.32 2.27
CA LYS A 111 -22.89 -1.35 1.97
C LYS A 111 -22.13 -2.05 3.08
N ALA A 112 -22.51 -1.81 4.34
CA ALA A 112 -21.93 -2.47 5.50
C ALA A 112 -22.24 -3.98 5.55
N ARG A 113 -23.42 -4.42 5.10
CA ARG A 113 -23.74 -5.85 4.93
C ARG A 113 -22.89 -6.47 3.83
N SER A 114 -22.82 -5.85 2.65
CA SER A 114 -21.97 -6.29 1.55
C SER A 114 -20.51 -6.43 1.99
N TYR A 115 -19.94 -5.42 2.65
CA TYR A 115 -18.59 -5.46 3.20
C TYR A 115 -18.39 -6.61 4.21
N LEU A 116 -19.29 -6.76 5.19
CA LEU A 116 -19.17 -7.82 6.19
C LEU A 116 -19.33 -9.24 5.60
N LYS A 117 -20.18 -9.40 4.58
CA LYS A 117 -20.46 -10.69 3.95
C LYS A 117 -19.44 -11.08 2.88
N GLN A 118 -19.18 -10.18 1.92
CA GLN A 118 -18.35 -10.43 0.74
C GLN A 118 -16.87 -10.21 1.07
N THR A 119 -16.51 -9.06 1.64
CA THR A 119 -15.10 -8.71 1.96
C THR A 119 -14.59 -9.36 3.24
N ARG A 120 -15.45 -9.54 4.25
CA ARG A 120 -15.08 -10.11 5.57
C ARG A 120 -15.56 -11.53 5.81
N GLY A 121 -16.32 -12.11 4.89
CA GLY A 121 -16.68 -13.54 4.90
C GLY A 121 -17.68 -13.97 5.99
N LEU A 122 -18.43 -13.05 6.60
CA LEU A 122 -19.42 -13.37 7.65
C LEU A 122 -20.75 -13.83 7.03
N SER A 123 -21.51 -14.68 7.74
CA SER A 123 -22.87 -15.06 7.32
C SER A 123 -23.90 -13.97 7.62
N ASP A 124 -25.01 -13.94 6.88
CA ASP A 124 -26.13 -13.03 7.18
C ASP A 124 -26.67 -13.27 8.61
N GLU A 125 -26.81 -14.51 9.05
CA GLU A 125 -27.20 -14.86 10.43
C GLU A 125 -26.33 -14.18 11.49
N THR A 126 -25.01 -14.15 11.29
CA THR A 126 -24.08 -13.45 12.19
C THR A 126 -24.22 -11.93 12.10
N ILE A 127 -24.41 -11.38 10.90
CA ILE A 127 -24.63 -9.93 10.71
C ILE A 127 -25.97 -9.50 11.35
N ASP A 128 -27.02 -10.31 11.21
CA ASP A 128 -28.35 -10.12 11.76
C ASP A 128 -28.33 -10.18 13.29
N PHE A 129 -27.65 -11.18 13.88
CA PHE A 129 -27.46 -11.25 15.33
C PHE A 129 -26.83 -9.97 15.92
N PHE A 130 -25.77 -9.42 15.32
CA PHE A 130 -25.17 -8.18 15.82
C PHE A 130 -26.02 -6.92 15.51
N LEU A 131 -26.86 -6.95 14.46
CA LEU A 131 -27.87 -5.90 14.20
C LEU A 131 -29.02 -5.93 15.23
N GLU A 132 -29.56 -7.10 15.56
CA GLU A 132 -30.63 -7.30 16.55
C GLU A 132 -30.20 -6.87 17.96
N LYS A 133 -28.91 -7.03 18.28
CA LYS A 133 -28.31 -6.51 19.53
C LYS A 133 -28.18 -4.98 19.55
N GLY A 134 -28.50 -4.29 18.46
CA GLY A 134 -28.47 -2.83 18.34
C GLY A 134 -27.07 -2.23 18.22
N VAL A 135 -26.04 -3.07 18.05
CA VAL A 135 -24.62 -2.65 18.14
C VAL A 135 -23.99 -2.29 16.79
N LEU A 136 -24.66 -2.55 15.66
CA LEU A 136 -24.19 -2.14 14.33
C LEU A 136 -25.03 -0.99 13.75
N ALA A 137 -24.40 -0.15 12.92
CA ALA A 137 -25.08 0.72 11.97
C ALA A 137 -24.18 1.03 10.75
N GLU A 138 -24.79 1.51 9.68
CA GLU A 138 -24.11 2.13 8.54
C GLU A 138 -24.36 3.63 8.64
N ALA A 139 -23.35 4.48 8.46
CA ALA A 139 -23.51 5.93 8.54
C ALA A 139 -22.58 6.65 7.57
N SER A 140 -22.97 7.84 7.12
CA SER A 140 -22.08 8.70 6.34
C SER A 140 -21.27 9.58 7.29
N TYR A 141 -19.94 9.39 7.32
CA TYR A 141 -19.02 10.06 8.22
C TYR A 141 -18.24 11.17 7.51
N ARG A 142 -18.21 12.37 8.10
CA ARG A 142 -17.37 13.49 7.63
C ARG A 142 -16.16 13.66 8.56
N ASP A 143 -14.95 13.70 8.00
CA ASP A 143 -13.73 13.98 8.77
C ASP A 143 -13.36 15.47 8.78
N ARG A 144 -12.29 15.81 9.51
CA ARG A 144 -11.82 17.18 9.81
C ARG A 144 -11.46 18.01 8.58
N ASP A 145 -11.04 17.38 7.50
CA ASP A 145 -10.74 17.99 6.20
C ASP A 145 -12.00 18.23 5.35
N GLY A 146 -13.16 17.71 5.78
CA GLY A 146 -14.44 17.86 5.09
C GLY A 146 -14.80 16.71 4.14
N TYR A 147 -13.88 15.77 3.91
CA TYR A 147 -14.14 14.55 3.13
C TYR A 147 -15.23 13.69 3.80
N VAL A 148 -15.99 12.96 3.00
CA VAL A 148 -17.12 12.13 3.45
C VAL A 148 -16.95 10.71 2.92
N GLU A 149 -16.98 9.73 3.82
CA GLU A 149 -16.94 8.30 3.52
C GLU A 149 -18.03 7.56 4.31
N ASP A 150 -18.59 6.50 3.73
CA ASP A 150 -19.56 5.66 4.43
C ASP A 150 -18.83 4.63 5.30
N VAL A 151 -19.29 4.49 6.54
CA VAL A 151 -18.63 3.72 7.59
C VAL A 151 -19.59 2.71 8.23
N LEU A 152 -19.04 1.55 8.57
CA LEU A 152 -19.60 0.66 9.57
C LEU A 152 -19.33 1.24 10.96
N VAL A 153 -20.38 1.41 11.74
CA VAL A 153 -20.35 1.87 13.13
C VAL A 153 -20.56 0.68 14.06
N PHE A 154 -19.61 0.47 14.97
CA PHE A 154 -19.74 -0.44 16.11
C PHE A 154 -20.07 0.38 17.36
N LYS A 155 -21.30 0.27 17.87
CA LYS A 155 -21.81 1.01 19.04
C LYS A 155 -21.43 0.29 20.33
N PHE A 156 -20.94 1.03 21.31
CA PHE A 156 -20.60 0.53 22.64
C PHE A 156 -21.77 0.80 23.59
N LEU A 157 -22.25 -0.21 24.31
CA LEU A 157 -23.46 -0.10 25.14
C LEU A 157 -23.17 -0.24 26.64
N ASP A 158 -23.82 0.59 27.47
CA ASP A 158 -23.88 0.33 28.90
C ASP A 158 -24.90 -0.78 29.24
N ARG A 159 -24.95 -1.16 30.53
CA ARG A 159 -25.93 -2.12 31.08
C ARG A 159 -27.40 -1.75 30.86
N ASN A 160 -27.69 -0.49 30.55
CA ASN A 160 -29.03 0.03 30.30
C ASN A 160 -29.33 0.14 28.78
N HIS A 161 -28.42 -0.36 27.93
CA HIS A 161 -28.43 -0.24 26.47
C HIS A 161 -28.33 1.20 25.93
N HIS A 162 -27.79 2.15 26.70
CA HIS A 162 -27.39 3.46 26.19
C HIS A 162 -26.07 3.38 25.42
N ILE A 163 -25.96 4.11 24.32
CA ILE A 163 -24.71 4.22 23.55
C ILE A 163 -23.74 5.12 24.33
N VAL A 164 -22.63 4.53 24.81
CA VAL A 164 -21.56 5.21 25.57
C VAL A 164 -20.26 5.43 24.78
N GLY A 165 -20.22 4.95 23.54
CA GLY A 165 -19.15 5.18 22.60
C GLY A 165 -19.43 4.51 21.26
N ALA A 166 -18.52 4.67 20.30
CA ALA A 166 -18.51 3.86 19.10
C ALA A 166 -17.13 3.85 18.42
N SER A 167 -16.82 2.79 17.68
CA SER A 167 -15.75 2.77 16.68
C SER A 167 -16.30 2.72 15.26
N LEU A 168 -15.50 3.23 14.31
CA LEU A 168 -15.83 3.43 12.92
C LEU A 168 -14.81 2.67 12.06
N GLN A 169 -15.32 1.91 11.08
CA GLN A 169 -14.56 1.19 10.07
C GLN A 169 -15.03 1.66 8.68
N GLY A 170 -14.10 2.18 7.87
CA GLY A 170 -14.39 2.56 6.48
C GLY A 170 -14.81 1.37 5.63
N LEU A 171 -15.77 1.55 4.73
CA LEU A 171 -16.30 0.49 3.87
C LEU A 171 -15.54 0.33 2.55
N SER A 172 -14.78 1.35 2.15
CA SER A 172 -13.96 1.36 0.93
C SER A 172 -12.49 1.53 1.28
N SER A 173 -11.61 0.92 0.47
CA SER A 173 -10.16 1.07 0.61
C SER A 173 -9.72 2.39 0.00
N PHE A 174 -8.99 3.21 0.76
CA PHE A 174 -8.33 4.43 0.32
C PHE A 174 -6.91 4.48 0.92
N PRO A 175 -5.93 3.71 0.39
CA PRO A 175 -4.58 3.63 0.95
C PRO A 175 -3.91 5.00 1.09
N ASP A 176 -4.01 5.84 0.04
CA ASP A 176 -3.49 7.22 -0.01
C ASP A 176 -4.08 8.18 1.05
N ARG A 177 -5.18 7.78 1.70
CA ARG A 177 -5.86 8.55 2.76
C ARG A 177 -5.64 7.95 4.15
N HIS A 178 -5.56 6.63 4.22
CA HIS A 178 -5.53 5.84 5.45
C HIS A 178 -4.23 5.03 5.53
N GLU A 179 -3.11 5.73 5.48
CA GLU A 179 -1.74 5.20 5.43
C GLU A 179 -1.50 4.08 6.45
N GLY A 180 -0.86 3.01 6.00
CA GLY A 180 -0.57 1.80 6.79
C GLY A 180 -1.81 0.99 7.26
N LYS A 181 -3.03 1.39 6.85
CA LYS A 181 -4.29 0.77 7.30
C LYS A 181 -5.29 0.45 6.18
N GLY A 182 -5.17 1.10 5.03
CA GLY A 182 -6.05 0.99 3.86
C GLY A 182 -7.46 1.57 4.06
N TYR A 183 -7.97 1.59 5.30
CA TYR A 183 -9.33 2.00 5.66
C TYR A 183 -9.33 2.90 6.88
N LEU A 184 -10.35 3.75 7.00
CA LEU A 184 -10.65 4.48 8.24
C LEU A 184 -10.81 3.49 9.40
N LYS A 185 -10.01 3.65 10.46
CA LYS A 185 -10.18 2.97 11.75
C LYS A 185 -10.14 3.99 12.88
N LYS A 186 -11.27 4.26 13.54
CA LYS A 186 -11.42 5.44 14.41
C LYS A 186 -12.43 5.27 15.54
N ILE A 187 -12.05 5.56 16.78
CA ILE A 187 -12.99 5.67 17.91
C ILE A 187 -13.59 7.08 17.93
N MET A 188 -14.92 7.20 18.10
CA MET A 188 -15.61 8.48 18.16
C MET A 188 -15.17 9.30 19.37
N TYR A 189 -15.02 10.62 19.17
CA TYR A 189 -14.67 11.55 20.24
C TYR A 189 -15.69 11.50 21.40
N GLN A 190 -15.20 11.64 22.64
CA GLN A 190 -15.96 11.49 23.89
C GLN A 190 -16.54 10.10 24.18
N SER A 191 -16.19 9.04 23.42
CA SER A 191 -16.48 7.66 23.84
C SER A 191 -15.85 7.37 25.22
N GLU A 192 -16.54 6.61 26.06
CA GLU A 192 -16.02 6.17 27.37
C GLU A 192 -14.71 5.40 27.20
N GLY A 193 -13.62 5.87 27.81
CA GLY A 193 -12.25 5.38 27.55
C GLY A 193 -11.92 3.97 28.05
N VAL A 194 -12.91 3.23 28.53
CA VAL A 194 -12.86 1.82 28.98
C VAL A 194 -14.06 1.02 28.44
N ALA A 195 -14.80 1.57 27.48
CA ALA A 195 -15.83 0.85 26.73
C ALA A 195 -15.23 0.25 25.45
N GLY A 196 -15.98 -0.66 24.84
CA GLY A 196 -15.73 -1.24 23.52
C GLY A 196 -17.02 -1.85 22.98
N LEU A 197 -16.98 -2.51 21.81
CA LEU A 197 -18.15 -3.27 21.34
C LEU A 197 -18.44 -4.41 22.31
N ASN A 198 -19.67 -4.51 22.82
CA ASN A 198 -20.06 -5.53 23.80
C ASN A 198 -21.43 -6.15 23.49
N VAL A 199 -21.53 -7.48 23.58
CA VAL A 199 -22.75 -8.26 23.30
C VAL A 199 -22.93 -9.38 24.34
N ALA A 200 -24.06 -9.36 25.06
CA ALA A 200 -24.44 -10.44 25.97
C ALA A 200 -25.21 -11.56 25.25
N ILE A 201 -24.85 -12.81 25.54
CA ILE A 201 -25.54 -14.04 25.14
C ILE A 201 -25.96 -14.76 26.44
N GLY A 202 -27.24 -15.13 26.54
CA GLY A 202 -27.80 -15.71 27.77
C GLY A 202 -27.73 -14.75 28.96
N SER A 203 -27.36 -15.27 30.13
CA SER A 203 -27.02 -14.53 31.34
C SER A 203 -25.52 -14.63 31.59
N PRO A 204 -24.69 -13.63 31.22
CA PRO A 204 -23.23 -13.75 31.20
C PRO A 204 -22.61 -14.29 32.49
N LYS A 205 -21.83 -15.36 32.35
CA LYS A 205 -21.02 -15.98 33.40
C LYS A 205 -19.52 -15.79 33.16
N ARG A 206 -19.10 -15.70 31.90
CA ARG A 206 -17.69 -15.54 31.47
C ARG A 206 -17.55 -14.51 30.34
N LEU A 207 -16.33 -14.05 30.11
CA LEU A 207 -15.95 -13.17 29.01
C LEU A 207 -15.31 -13.93 27.87
N ILE A 208 -15.56 -13.47 26.65
CA ILE A 208 -14.71 -13.72 25.48
C ILE A 208 -14.31 -12.36 24.92
N VAL A 209 -13.02 -12.06 24.90
CA VAL A 209 -12.51 -10.72 24.55
C VAL A 209 -11.57 -10.80 23.35
N ALA A 210 -11.91 -10.12 22.26
CA ALA A 210 -11.10 -10.00 21.05
C ALA A 210 -10.44 -8.62 20.94
N GLU A 211 -9.44 -8.51 20.06
CA GLU A 211 -8.73 -7.25 19.79
C GLU A 211 -9.67 -6.21 19.16
N ALA A 212 -10.35 -6.56 18.06
CA ALA A 212 -11.17 -5.64 17.28
C ALA A 212 -12.58 -6.21 16.97
N PRO A 213 -13.55 -5.33 16.61
CA PRO A 213 -14.94 -5.73 16.37
C PRO A 213 -15.15 -6.82 15.32
N ILE A 214 -14.41 -6.79 14.20
CA ILE A 214 -14.56 -7.78 13.12
C ILE A 214 -14.09 -9.15 13.58
N ASP A 215 -13.00 -9.20 14.34
CA ASP A 215 -12.41 -10.43 14.90
C ASP A 215 -13.34 -11.07 15.95
N LEU A 216 -14.04 -10.25 16.74
CA LEU A 216 -15.12 -10.72 17.61
C LEU A 216 -16.29 -11.35 16.81
N MET A 217 -16.67 -10.74 15.69
CA MET A 217 -17.71 -11.27 14.80
C MET A 217 -17.25 -12.54 14.07
N SER A 218 -15.97 -12.64 13.69
CA SER A 218 -15.40 -13.83 13.06
C SER A 218 -15.19 -14.99 14.04
N TYR A 219 -14.82 -14.71 15.29
CA TYR A 219 -14.86 -15.68 16.38
C TYR A 219 -16.29 -16.21 16.59
N TYR A 220 -17.28 -15.31 16.66
CA TYR A 220 -18.69 -15.69 16.79
C TYR A 220 -19.17 -16.55 15.61
N GLU A 221 -18.87 -16.16 14.36
CA GLU A 221 -19.23 -16.92 13.16
C GLU A 221 -18.74 -18.39 13.20
N LEU A 222 -17.57 -18.63 13.80
CA LEU A 222 -16.96 -19.96 13.92
C LEU A 222 -17.46 -20.74 15.15
N HIS A 223 -17.78 -20.06 16.26
CA HIS A 223 -18.08 -20.68 17.55
C HIS A 223 -19.54 -20.56 18.01
N LYS A 224 -20.44 -19.87 17.30
CA LYS A 224 -21.82 -19.55 17.73
C LYS A 224 -22.65 -20.72 18.28
N ASN A 225 -22.41 -21.95 17.83
CA ASN A 225 -23.08 -23.16 18.33
C ASN A 225 -22.62 -23.60 19.74
N GLU A 226 -21.54 -23.02 20.27
CA GLU A 226 -20.86 -23.36 21.52
C GLU A 226 -20.96 -22.21 22.56
N LEU A 227 -21.66 -21.12 22.24
CA LEU A 227 -21.72 -19.89 23.03
C LEU A 227 -23.00 -19.81 23.86
N GLU A 228 -22.90 -20.19 25.14
CA GLU A 228 -23.92 -20.02 26.16
C GLU A 228 -23.37 -19.19 27.33
N ASP A 229 -24.19 -18.27 27.87
CA ASP A 229 -23.88 -17.43 29.04
C ASP A 229 -22.52 -16.70 28.98
N VAL A 230 -22.29 -15.97 27.88
CA VAL A 230 -21.07 -15.19 27.64
C VAL A 230 -21.37 -13.71 27.42
N CYS A 231 -20.43 -12.84 27.82
CA CYS A 231 -20.33 -11.49 27.25
C CYS A 231 -19.15 -11.48 26.25
N LEU A 232 -19.48 -11.17 25.00
CA LEU A 232 -18.52 -10.95 23.92
C LEU A 232 -18.07 -9.48 23.97
N VAL A 233 -16.77 -9.22 23.91
CA VAL A 233 -16.20 -7.85 23.99
C VAL A 233 -15.09 -7.68 22.95
N ALA A 234 -15.08 -6.57 22.22
CA ALA A 234 -13.90 -6.11 21.48
C ALA A 234 -13.26 -4.92 22.18
N MET A 235 -11.94 -4.88 22.22
CA MET A 235 -11.20 -3.80 22.90
C MET A 235 -10.92 -2.59 22.01
N ASP A 236 -11.05 -2.72 20.68
CA ASP A 236 -10.55 -1.77 19.66
C ASP A 236 -9.04 -1.51 19.80
N GLY A 237 -8.27 -2.60 19.93
CA GLY A 237 -6.85 -2.62 20.27
C GLY A 237 -6.60 -3.08 21.72
N LEU A 238 -5.52 -3.82 21.99
CA LEU A 238 -5.17 -4.38 23.31
C LEU A 238 -5.28 -3.37 24.49
N LYS A 239 -6.31 -3.53 25.35
CA LYS A 239 -6.61 -2.61 26.47
C LYS A 239 -7.11 -3.35 27.72
N GLU A 240 -6.20 -3.55 28.69
CA GLU A 240 -6.52 -4.09 30.02
C GLU A 240 -7.67 -3.33 30.70
N GLY A 241 -7.78 -2.02 30.50
CA GLY A 241 -8.84 -1.22 31.12
C GLY A 241 -10.26 -1.57 30.65
N THR A 242 -10.43 -1.88 29.36
CA THR A 242 -11.71 -2.32 28.78
C THR A 242 -12.05 -3.73 29.24
N LEU A 243 -11.09 -4.64 29.20
CA LEU A 243 -11.19 -5.99 29.80
C LEU A 243 -11.62 -5.93 31.27
N SER A 244 -10.97 -5.08 32.06
CA SER A 244 -11.20 -4.94 33.50
C SER A 244 -12.59 -4.37 33.83
N ARG A 245 -13.12 -3.45 33.00
CA ARG A 245 -14.51 -2.98 33.09
C ARG A 245 -15.49 -4.14 32.96
N TYR A 246 -15.47 -4.86 31.84
CA TYR A 246 -16.47 -5.90 31.60
C TYR A 246 -16.28 -7.11 32.55
N ALA A 247 -15.06 -7.34 33.05
CA ALA A 247 -14.82 -8.31 34.11
C ALA A 247 -15.48 -7.90 35.43
N MET A 248 -15.37 -6.62 35.82
CA MET A 248 -16.10 -6.05 36.95
C MET A 248 -17.62 -6.19 36.77
N GLU A 249 -18.12 -5.87 35.57
CA GLU A 249 -19.56 -5.87 35.30
C GLU A 249 -20.15 -7.30 35.40
N VAL A 250 -19.55 -8.30 34.73
CA VAL A 250 -20.00 -9.70 34.85
C VAL A 250 -19.83 -10.27 36.27
N LEU A 251 -18.76 -9.93 36.99
CA LEU A 251 -18.58 -10.39 38.38
C LEU A 251 -19.59 -9.77 39.36
N GLN A 252 -20.03 -8.53 39.11
CA GLN A 252 -21.12 -7.92 39.88
C GLN A 252 -22.47 -8.58 39.58
N GLU A 253 -22.78 -8.86 38.31
CA GLU A 253 -24.02 -9.54 37.90
C GLU A 253 -24.11 -10.97 38.46
N ARG A 254 -22.96 -11.67 38.56
CA ARG A 254 -22.83 -12.96 39.26
C ARG A 254 -22.94 -12.85 40.79
N GLY A 255 -22.99 -11.65 41.37
CA GLY A 255 -22.93 -11.41 42.82
C GLY A 255 -21.57 -11.73 43.46
N ALA A 256 -20.53 -12.02 42.66
CA ALA A 256 -19.18 -12.35 43.11
C ALA A 256 -18.36 -11.09 43.48
N ALA A 257 -18.72 -9.94 42.91
CA ALA A 257 -18.22 -8.63 43.28
C ALA A 257 -19.35 -7.74 43.81
N LYS A 258 -19.02 -6.81 44.71
CA LYS A 258 -20.00 -5.81 45.18
C LYS A 258 -20.38 -4.87 44.04
N GLU A 259 -21.68 -4.69 43.81
CA GLU A 259 -22.21 -3.70 42.87
C GLU A 259 -21.79 -2.28 43.27
N VAL A 260 -21.36 -1.51 42.26
CA VAL A 260 -20.93 -0.12 42.40
C VAL A 260 -21.38 0.64 41.16
N VAL A 261 -22.22 1.65 41.34
CA VAL A 261 -22.48 2.66 40.29
C VAL A 261 -21.23 3.51 40.13
N LEU A 262 -20.71 3.59 38.90
CA LEU A 262 -19.56 4.41 38.52
C LEU A 262 -20.01 5.50 37.55
N ASP A 263 -19.46 6.70 37.70
CA ASP A 263 -19.62 7.77 36.70
C ASP A 263 -18.36 7.82 35.84
N TYR A 264 -18.43 7.24 34.64
CA TYR A 264 -17.29 7.17 33.71
C TYR A 264 -16.90 8.53 33.09
N THR A 265 -17.58 9.64 33.44
CA THR A 265 -17.02 10.99 33.21
C THR A 265 -15.89 11.30 34.20
N GLN A 266 -15.91 10.70 35.39
CA GLN A 266 -14.98 10.98 36.48
C GLN A 266 -13.70 10.17 36.34
N SER A 267 -12.55 10.84 36.28
CA SER A 267 -11.23 10.21 36.17
C SER A 267 -10.98 9.15 37.27
N LYS A 268 -11.47 9.38 38.49
CA LYS A 268 -11.38 8.46 39.63
C LYS A 268 -12.07 7.10 39.37
N ASP A 269 -13.22 7.11 38.69
CA ASP A 269 -14.08 5.94 38.54
C ASP A 269 -13.69 5.14 37.28
N LEU A 270 -13.20 5.84 36.25
CA LEU A 270 -12.45 5.25 35.14
C LEU A 270 -11.22 4.47 35.64
N ILE A 271 -10.36 5.08 36.46
CA ILE A 271 -9.18 4.41 37.04
C ILE A 271 -9.60 3.20 37.88
N ARG A 272 -10.69 3.32 38.64
CA ARG A 272 -11.23 2.23 39.46
C ARG A 272 -11.71 1.04 38.62
N ALA A 273 -12.37 1.27 37.50
CA ALA A 273 -12.77 0.21 36.57
C ALA A 273 -11.56 -0.38 35.85
N SER A 274 -10.63 0.45 35.35
CA SER A 274 -9.42 -0.03 34.66
C SER A 274 -8.54 -0.95 35.49
N ASN A 275 -8.47 -0.70 36.81
CA ASN A 275 -7.61 -1.45 37.72
C ASN A 275 -8.37 -2.55 38.48
N PHE A 276 -9.69 -2.70 38.29
CA PHE A 276 -10.52 -3.62 39.07
C PHE A 276 -10.02 -5.07 39.01
N LEU A 277 -9.72 -5.60 37.82
CA LEU A 277 -9.37 -7.00 37.61
C LEU A 277 -8.01 -7.35 38.24
N SER A 278 -6.99 -6.51 38.02
CA SER A 278 -5.65 -6.69 38.56
C SER A 278 -5.59 -6.45 40.08
N GLU A 279 -6.31 -5.45 40.61
CA GLU A 279 -6.47 -5.30 42.06
C GLU A 279 -7.26 -6.45 42.69
N THR A 280 -8.27 -7.00 42.01
CA THR A 280 -9.04 -8.16 42.51
C THR A 280 -8.17 -9.42 42.57
N ALA A 281 -7.35 -9.69 41.55
CA ALA A 281 -6.38 -10.78 41.56
C ALA A 281 -5.28 -10.61 42.63
N ARG A 282 -4.90 -9.35 42.92
CA ARG A 282 -3.87 -9.01 43.91
C ARG A 282 -4.37 -9.01 45.36
N LEU A 283 -5.64 -8.68 45.60
CA LEU A 283 -6.22 -8.47 46.94
C LEU A 283 -7.19 -9.58 47.39
N THR A 284 -7.61 -10.49 46.51
CA THR A 284 -8.63 -11.48 46.82
C THR A 284 -8.27 -12.88 46.32
N ASN A 285 -8.86 -13.89 46.95
CA ASN A 285 -8.72 -15.29 46.53
C ASN A 285 -9.67 -15.66 45.36
N LEU A 286 -10.29 -14.69 44.67
CA LEU A 286 -11.31 -14.95 43.64
C LEU A 286 -10.82 -15.89 42.52
N PHE A 287 -9.57 -15.70 42.08
CA PHE A 287 -8.92 -16.50 41.04
C PHE A 287 -7.90 -17.52 41.57
N HIS A 288 -7.87 -17.75 42.88
CA HIS A 288 -6.98 -18.74 43.50
C HIS A 288 -7.64 -20.14 43.53
N ASP A 289 -6.86 -21.17 43.87
CA ASP A 289 -7.33 -22.54 44.11
C ASP A 289 -8.21 -23.15 42.99
N ASN A 290 -7.83 -22.91 41.73
CA ASN A 290 -8.54 -23.30 40.50
C ASN A 290 -9.98 -22.76 40.38
N ASN A 291 -10.34 -21.72 41.13
CA ASN A 291 -11.63 -21.05 40.97
C ASN A 291 -11.60 -20.10 39.75
N HIS A 292 -12.75 -19.92 39.08
CA HIS A 292 -12.93 -19.02 37.93
C HIS A 292 -11.90 -19.14 36.77
N GLN A 293 -11.30 -20.31 36.54
CA GLN A 293 -10.28 -20.48 35.49
C GLN A 293 -10.83 -20.35 34.06
N ASP A 294 -12.13 -20.62 33.87
CA ASP A 294 -12.90 -20.49 32.63
C ASP A 294 -13.50 -19.09 32.42
N PHE A 295 -13.29 -18.16 33.35
CA PHE A 295 -13.97 -16.87 33.39
C PHE A 295 -13.58 -15.91 32.25
N LEU A 296 -12.38 -16.05 31.70
CA LEU A 296 -11.84 -15.15 30.69
C LEU A 296 -11.19 -15.93 29.55
N THR A 297 -11.77 -15.86 28.36
CA THR A 297 -11.14 -16.28 27.10
C THR A 297 -10.59 -15.06 26.37
N LEU A 298 -9.31 -15.07 25.99
CA LEU A 298 -8.71 -14.04 25.14
C LEU A 298 -8.57 -14.53 23.70
N ALA A 299 -9.43 -13.96 22.84
CA ALA A 299 -9.47 -14.18 21.40
C ALA A 299 -8.79 -13.03 20.64
N VAL A 300 -7.60 -12.65 21.11
CA VAL A 300 -6.72 -11.65 20.47
C VAL A 300 -5.99 -12.28 19.28
N ASP A 301 -5.21 -11.47 18.56
CA ASP A 301 -4.44 -11.94 17.41
C ASP A 301 -3.32 -12.90 17.86
N ASN A 302 -2.98 -13.87 17.01
CA ASN A 302 -1.90 -14.82 17.27
C ASN A 302 -0.55 -14.26 16.79
N ASP A 303 -0.08 -13.23 17.47
CA ASP A 303 1.19 -12.57 17.19
C ASP A 303 1.98 -12.31 18.50
N LYS A 304 3.07 -11.52 18.42
CA LYS A 304 3.90 -11.15 19.57
C LYS A 304 3.17 -10.23 20.56
N ALA A 305 2.32 -9.31 20.10
CA ALA A 305 1.60 -8.38 20.96
C ALA A 305 0.46 -9.11 21.72
N GLY A 306 -0.28 -9.98 21.05
CA GLY A 306 -1.29 -10.85 21.66
C GLY A 306 -0.68 -11.81 22.69
N GLN A 307 0.49 -12.39 22.41
CA GLN A 307 1.25 -13.17 23.40
C GLN A 307 1.66 -12.33 24.62
N ASP A 308 2.30 -11.18 24.41
CA ASP A 308 2.76 -10.31 25.49
C ASP A 308 1.62 -9.81 26.38
N PHE A 309 0.41 -9.62 25.83
CA PHE A 309 -0.78 -9.23 26.58
C PHE A 309 -1.35 -10.37 27.43
N ILE A 310 -1.33 -11.60 26.93
CA ILE A 310 -1.68 -12.80 27.72
C ILE A 310 -0.67 -12.99 28.86
N ASP A 311 0.63 -12.90 28.56
CA ASP A 311 1.70 -13.10 29.54
C ASP A 311 1.61 -12.07 30.69
N GLN A 312 1.41 -10.78 30.37
CA GLN A 312 1.22 -9.70 31.35
C GLN A 312 0.01 -9.91 32.29
N LEU A 313 -1.03 -10.63 31.86
CA LEU A 313 -2.19 -10.96 32.69
C LEU A 313 -1.91 -12.20 33.55
N GLN A 314 -1.21 -13.20 33.01
CA GLN A 314 -0.78 -14.38 33.75
C GLN A 314 0.25 -14.02 34.85
N GLU A 315 1.18 -13.10 34.60
CA GLU A 315 2.08 -12.53 35.63
C GLU A 315 1.32 -11.89 36.79
N LYS A 316 0.19 -11.23 36.50
CA LYS A 316 -0.73 -10.63 37.50
C LYS A 316 -1.61 -11.68 38.20
N LYS A 317 -1.44 -12.98 37.90
CA LYS A 317 -2.28 -14.10 38.36
C LYS A 317 -3.74 -14.00 37.94
N ILE A 318 -4.01 -13.37 36.80
CA ILE A 318 -5.34 -13.37 36.17
C ILE A 318 -5.40 -14.63 35.29
N PRO A 319 -6.37 -15.55 35.51
CA PRO A 319 -6.51 -16.74 34.69
C PRO A 319 -7.01 -16.34 33.30
N VAL A 320 -6.39 -16.90 32.27
CA VAL A 320 -6.70 -16.66 30.86
C VAL A 320 -6.77 -18.01 30.16
N VAL A 321 -7.92 -18.30 29.56
CA VAL A 321 -8.04 -19.31 28.52
C VAL A 321 -7.54 -18.69 27.22
N ASP A 322 -6.44 -19.22 26.68
CA ASP A 322 -5.94 -18.82 25.36
C ASP A 322 -6.95 -19.22 24.29
N GLY A 323 -7.46 -18.23 23.56
CA GLY A 323 -8.44 -18.37 22.48
C GLY A 323 -7.97 -17.70 21.19
N ARG A 324 -6.66 -17.54 20.99
CA ARG A 324 -6.08 -16.99 19.76
C ARG A 324 -6.32 -17.93 18.55
N PRO A 325 -6.40 -17.39 17.32
CA PRO A 325 -6.64 -18.22 16.13
C PRO A 325 -5.42 -19.10 15.81
N PRO A 326 -5.60 -20.37 15.36
CA PRO A 326 -4.47 -21.21 14.95
C PRO A 326 -3.72 -20.63 13.74
N LEU A 327 -2.38 -20.56 13.83
CA LEU A 327 -1.52 -20.20 12.69
C LEU A 327 -1.67 -21.21 11.54
N ALA A 328 -1.58 -20.73 10.29
CA ALA A 328 -1.43 -21.61 9.15
C ALA A 328 0.04 -22.08 8.99
N THR A 329 0.26 -23.10 8.15
CA THR A 329 1.61 -23.63 7.89
C THR A 329 2.55 -22.54 7.37
N ASN A 330 3.64 -22.30 8.09
CA ASN A 330 4.67 -21.29 7.83
C ASN A 330 4.28 -19.82 8.08
N GLU A 331 3.07 -19.51 8.56
CA GLU A 331 2.69 -18.14 8.93
C GLU A 331 3.14 -17.77 10.35
N LYS A 332 3.59 -16.53 10.53
CA LYS A 332 4.08 -15.98 11.82
C LYS A 332 3.03 -15.19 12.61
N LYS A 333 1.89 -14.88 12.01
CA LYS A 333 0.77 -14.14 12.61
C LYS A 333 -0.57 -14.63 12.03
N MET A 334 -1.65 -14.53 12.80
CA MET A 334 -3.02 -14.82 12.34
C MET A 334 -4.03 -13.97 13.13
N ASP A 335 -4.99 -13.37 12.44
CA ASP A 335 -6.19 -12.76 13.05
C ASP A 335 -7.43 -13.63 12.83
N TRP A 336 -8.52 -13.38 13.57
CA TRP A 336 -9.72 -14.22 13.49
C TRP A 336 -10.49 -14.05 12.17
N ASN A 337 -10.38 -12.90 11.50
CA ASN A 337 -10.99 -12.70 10.19
C ASN A 337 -10.25 -13.46 9.07
N ALA A 338 -8.92 -13.44 9.07
CA ALA A 338 -8.07 -14.22 8.18
C ALA A 338 -8.31 -15.73 8.36
N TYR A 339 -8.38 -16.20 9.61
CA TYR A 339 -8.67 -17.61 9.91
C TYR A 339 -10.06 -18.06 9.41
N LEU A 340 -11.08 -17.20 9.55
CA LEU A 340 -12.42 -17.43 8.99
C LEU A 340 -12.38 -17.53 7.45
N GLN A 341 -11.67 -16.62 6.78
CA GLN A 341 -11.54 -16.64 5.31
C GLN A 341 -10.82 -17.90 4.83
N LEU A 342 -9.72 -18.29 5.49
CA LEU A 342 -8.99 -19.52 5.20
C LEU A 342 -9.87 -20.78 5.37
N LYS A 343 -10.64 -20.85 6.46
CA LYS A 343 -11.63 -21.93 6.70
C LYS A 343 -12.65 -22.03 5.56
N LYS A 344 -13.22 -20.92 5.10
CA LYS A 344 -14.23 -20.91 4.03
C LYS A 344 -13.62 -21.27 2.67
N LYS A 345 -12.43 -20.77 2.33
CA LYS A 345 -11.68 -21.20 1.13
C LYS A 345 -11.41 -22.72 1.14
N GLY A 346 -10.98 -23.28 2.27
CA GLY A 346 -10.77 -24.72 2.44
C GLY A 346 -12.05 -25.55 2.24
N GLN A 347 -13.17 -25.13 2.84
CA GLN A 347 -14.47 -25.80 2.71
C GLN A 347 -15.01 -25.79 1.27
N LEU A 348 -14.79 -24.70 0.53
CA LEU A 348 -15.13 -24.58 -0.89
C LEU A 348 -14.31 -25.56 -1.75
N MET A 349 -12.99 -25.58 -1.57
CA MET A 349 -12.10 -26.54 -2.26
C MET A 349 -12.45 -27.99 -1.93
N GLU A 350 -12.81 -28.30 -0.69
CA GLU A 350 -13.23 -29.67 -0.31
C GLU A 350 -14.56 -30.08 -0.97
N HIS A 351 -15.51 -29.15 -1.12
CA HIS A 351 -16.76 -29.39 -1.86
C HIS A 351 -16.53 -29.55 -3.36
N GLN A 352 -15.66 -28.75 -3.97
CA GLN A 352 -15.27 -28.87 -5.37
C GLN A 352 -14.57 -30.22 -5.63
N ASN A 353 -13.61 -30.61 -4.78
CA ASN A 353 -12.93 -31.90 -4.87
C ASN A 353 -13.90 -33.08 -4.71
N LYS A 354 -14.84 -33.01 -3.77
CA LYS A 354 -15.88 -34.04 -3.62
C LYS A 354 -16.77 -34.18 -4.86
N ARG A 355 -17.18 -33.07 -5.49
CA ARG A 355 -17.87 -33.09 -6.80
C ARG A 355 -17.01 -33.71 -7.90
N LEU A 356 -15.72 -33.37 -7.98
CA LEU A 356 -14.78 -33.93 -8.96
C LEU A 356 -14.58 -35.44 -8.79
N THR A 357 -14.55 -35.96 -7.55
CA THR A 357 -14.38 -37.40 -7.29
C THR A 357 -15.59 -38.27 -7.68
N GLN A 358 -16.80 -37.70 -7.80
CA GLN A 358 -17.99 -38.47 -8.19
C GLN A 358 -18.11 -38.69 -9.71
N ASN A 359 -17.35 -37.95 -10.53
CA ASN A 359 -17.42 -38.00 -11.99
C ASN A 359 -16.25 -38.77 -12.65
N LYS A 360 -15.54 -39.64 -11.90
CA LYS A 360 -14.38 -40.40 -12.40
C LYS A 360 -14.42 -41.89 -12.06
N GLU A 361 -15.27 -42.63 -12.77
CA GLU A 361 -15.00 -44.02 -13.13
C GLU A 361 -14.83 -44.12 -14.66
N VAL A 362 -14.18 -45.20 -15.14
CA VAL A 362 -13.79 -45.46 -16.55
C VAL A 362 -12.54 -44.70 -17.08
N GLU A 363 -11.39 -45.10 -16.54
CA GLU A 363 -10.19 -45.52 -17.32
C GLU A 363 -9.41 -44.51 -18.24
N PRO A 364 -8.15 -44.79 -18.70
CA PRO A 364 -7.03 -44.28 -17.91
C PRO A 364 -5.88 -43.57 -18.67
N PHE A 365 -5.06 -42.88 -17.88
CA PHE A 365 -3.62 -42.62 -18.08
C PHE A 365 -3.15 -41.90 -19.36
N ARG A 366 -2.95 -40.58 -19.26
CA ARG A 366 -1.82 -39.93 -19.93
C ARG A 366 -1.21 -38.82 -19.07
N LYS A 367 0.13 -38.83 -19.08
CA LYS A 367 1.14 -38.00 -18.39
C LYS A 367 0.72 -36.66 -17.80
N GLU A 368 1.34 -36.35 -16.66
CA GLU A 368 1.39 -35.03 -16.04
C GLU A 368 2.02 -33.98 -16.97
N THR A 369 1.35 -32.85 -17.09
CA THR A 369 1.94 -31.55 -17.46
C THR A 369 1.61 -30.58 -16.32
N ARG A 370 2.43 -29.54 -16.11
CA ARG A 370 2.14 -28.54 -15.07
C ARG A 370 0.90 -27.73 -15.46
N ASN A 371 -0.07 -27.61 -14.55
CA ASN A 371 -1.26 -26.78 -14.79
C ASN A 371 -0.92 -25.32 -14.52
N ASN A 372 -0.96 -24.47 -15.55
CA ASN A 372 -1.40 -23.09 -15.34
C ASN A 372 -2.89 -23.13 -15.03
N THR A 373 -3.32 -22.46 -13.95
CA THR A 373 -4.74 -22.36 -13.58
C THR A 373 -5.38 -21.21 -14.35
N SER A 374 -6.01 -21.50 -15.49
CA SER A 374 -6.88 -20.53 -16.17
C SER A 374 -8.02 -20.09 -15.24
N LYS A 375 -8.42 -18.82 -15.35
CA LYS A 375 -9.45 -18.19 -14.49
C LYS A 375 -10.80 -18.87 -14.67
N THR A 376 -11.63 -18.88 -13.63
CA THR A 376 -13.00 -19.38 -13.71
C THR A 376 -13.94 -18.36 -14.36
N ALA A 377 -15.05 -18.82 -14.95
CA ALA A 377 -16.13 -17.93 -15.43
C ALA A 377 -16.67 -16.96 -14.37
N GLU A 378 -16.58 -17.28 -13.07
CA GLU A 378 -16.99 -16.36 -12.01
C GLU A 378 -15.95 -15.25 -11.78
N GLU A 379 -14.66 -15.57 -11.83
CA GLU A 379 -13.58 -14.57 -11.77
C GLU A 379 -13.59 -13.67 -13.01
N HIS A 380 -13.74 -14.23 -14.22
CA HIS A 380 -13.93 -13.45 -15.44
C HIS A 380 -15.19 -12.57 -15.39
N TYR A 381 -16.29 -13.05 -14.78
CA TYR A 381 -17.48 -12.23 -14.55
C TYR A 381 -17.23 -11.08 -13.56
N PHE A 382 -16.44 -11.29 -12.51
CA PHE A 382 -16.10 -10.22 -11.57
C PHE A 382 -15.16 -9.19 -12.21
N ASP A 383 -14.13 -9.61 -12.94
CA ASP A 383 -13.26 -8.73 -13.73
C ASP A 383 -14.08 -7.89 -14.73
N TRP A 384 -15.04 -8.53 -15.41
CA TRP A 384 -16.00 -7.87 -16.30
C TRP A 384 -16.91 -6.88 -15.57
N PHE A 385 -17.47 -7.27 -14.42
CA PHE A 385 -18.40 -6.45 -13.64
C PHE A 385 -17.74 -5.19 -13.09
N GLU A 386 -16.54 -5.30 -12.52
CA GLU A 386 -15.79 -4.15 -12.00
C GLU A 386 -15.36 -3.20 -13.14
N ARG A 387 -14.89 -3.74 -14.29
CA ARG A 387 -14.65 -2.94 -15.51
C ARG A 387 -15.89 -2.15 -15.92
N MET A 388 -17.02 -2.84 -16.09
CA MET A 388 -18.27 -2.23 -16.58
C MET A 388 -18.85 -1.22 -15.57
N ALA A 389 -18.71 -1.46 -14.27
CA ALA A 389 -19.09 -0.51 -13.23
C ALA A 389 -18.28 0.79 -13.33
N ALA A 390 -16.96 0.71 -13.56
CA ALA A 390 -16.10 1.88 -13.76
C ALA A 390 -16.51 2.66 -15.03
N THR A 391 -16.63 1.99 -16.18
CA THR A 391 -16.97 2.63 -17.46
C THR A 391 -18.34 3.34 -17.41
N VAL A 392 -19.36 2.68 -16.83
CA VAL A 392 -20.71 3.27 -16.66
C VAL A 392 -20.70 4.48 -15.72
N GLN A 393 -19.93 4.43 -14.63
CA GLN A 393 -19.83 5.53 -13.67
C GLN A 393 -19.15 6.77 -14.26
N GLU A 394 -18.09 6.58 -15.06
CA GLU A 394 -17.37 7.66 -15.72
C GLU A 394 -18.21 8.32 -16.83
N HIS A 395 -18.80 7.53 -17.73
CA HIS A 395 -19.45 8.07 -18.93
C HIS A 395 -20.84 8.67 -18.70
N LEU A 396 -21.64 8.13 -17.77
CA LEU A 396 -23.07 8.48 -17.69
C LEU A 396 -23.45 9.43 -16.54
N HIS A 397 -22.52 9.75 -15.62
CA HIS A 397 -22.70 10.78 -14.58
C HIS A 397 -24.03 10.64 -13.78
N LEU A 398 -24.48 9.40 -13.55
CA LEU A 398 -25.84 9.12 -13.09
C LEU A 398 -26.10 9.66 -11.66
N PRO A 399 -27.16 10.48 -11.44
CA PRO A 399 -27.43 11.10 -10.14
C PRO A 399 -27.92 10.12 -9.07
N SER A 400 -28.22 8.88 -9.45
CA SER A 400 -28.48 7.75 -8.56
C SER A 400 -28.31 6.44 -9.34
N PRO A 401 -27.87 5.33 -8.72
CA PRO A 401 -27.74 4.04 -9.42
C PRO A 401 -29.10 3.54 -9.98
N PRO A 402 -29.10 2.73 -11.05
CA PRO A 402 -30.31 2.19 -11.67
C PRO A 402 -31.17 1.39 -10.68
N LYS A 403 -32.49 1.40 -10.89
CA LYS A 403 -33.48 0.82 -9.94
C LYS A 403 -34.14 -0.45 -10.46
N LEU A 404 -34.01 -0.77 -11.75
CA LEU A 404 -34.46 -2.01 -12.38
C LEU A 404 -33.31 -2.73 -13.10
N ALA A 405 -33.38 -4.06 -13.21
CA ALA A 405 -32.41 -4.83 -13.99
C ALA A 405 -32.40 -4.40 -15.47
N SER A 406 -33.58 -4.19 -16.05
CA SER A 406 -33.75 -3.69 -17.43
C SER A 406 -33.32 -2.24 -17.66
N GLU A 407 -33.31 -1.38 -16.62
CA GLU A 407 -32.67 -0.06 -16.70
C GLU A 407 -31.14 -0.21 -16.78
N LEU A 408 -30.59 -1.17 -16.03
CA LEU A 408 -29.14 -1.42 -16.01
C LEU A 408 -28.68 -2.12 -17.29
N GLU A 409 -29.44 -3.09 -17.82
CA GLU A 409 -29.25 -3.69 -19.15
C GLU A 409 -29.18 -2.61 -20.24
N ALA A 410 -30.18 -1.72 -20.32
CA ALA A 410 -30.20 -0.62 -21.30
C ALA A 410 -29.08 0.43 -21.10
N ILE A 411 -28.43 0.44 -19.93
CA ILE A 411 -27.27 1.28 -19.60
C ILE A 411 -25.95 0.59 -19.99
N VAL A 412 -25.84 -0.74 -19.89
CA VAL A 412 -24.66 -1.49 -20.35
C VAL A 412 -24.73 -1.89 -21.82
N GLU A 413 -25.92 -1.94 -22.44
CA GLU A 413 -26.14 -2.34 -23.85
C GLU A 413 -25.21 -1.64 -24.87
N PRO A 414 -24.89 -0.34 -24.78
CA PRO A 414 -23.91 0.30 -25.68
C PRO A 414 -22.49 -0.29 -25.56
N PHE A 415 -22.12 -0.71 -24.34
CA PHE A 415 -20.80 -1.18 -23.95
C PHE A 415 -20.64 -2.71 -24.04
N ILE A 416 -21.73 -3.47 -24.17
CA ILE A 416 -21.71 -4.89 -24.53
C ILE A 416 -21.12 -5.02 -25.95
N THR A 417 -19.90 -5.56 -26.08
CA THR A 417 -19.18 -5.63 -27.38
C THR A 417 -19.20 -7.02 -28.00
N THR A 418 -19.24 -8.09 -27.20
CA THR A 418 -19.13 -9.49 -27.61
C THR A 418 -20.32 -10.33 -27.12
N ASP A 419 -20.48 -11.57 -27.63
CA ASP A 419 -21.46 -12.51 -27.09
C ASP A 419 -21.14 -12.94 -25.64
N LEU A 420 -19.87 -12.90 -25.24
CA LEU A 420 -19.46 -13.15 -23.85
C LEU A 420 -19.96 -12.03 -22.92
N ASP A 421 -19.88 -10.76 -23.36
CA ASP A 421 -20.46 -9.62 -22.63
C ASP A 421 -22.00 -9.75 -22.53
N ARG A 422 -22.67 -10.28 -23.57
CA ARG A 422 -24.12 -10.57 -23.52
C ARG A 422 -24.44 -11.64 -22.47
N LEU A 423 -23.60 -12.66 -22.33
CA LEU A 423 -23.74 -13.66 -21.26
C LEU A 423 -23.47 -13.05 -19.89
N PHE A 424 -22.40 -12.29 -19.69
CA PHE A 424 -22.12 -11.64 -18.41
C PHE A 424 -23.18 -10.63 -17.99
N ALA A 425 -23.67 -9.79 -18.92
CA ALA A 425 -24.78 -8.86 -18.66
C ALA A 425 -26.07 -9.60 -18.27
N ARG A 426 -26.35 -10.74 -18.90
CA ARG A 426 -27.49 -11.60 -18.56
C ARG A 426 -27.32 -12.34 -17.23
N ARG A 427 -26.09 -12.71 -16.84
CA ARG A 427 -25.74 -13.22 -15.50
C ARG A 427 -26.01 -12.15 -14.44
N LEU A 428 -25.59 -10.91 -14.69
CA LEU A 428 -25.83 -9.75 -13.83
C LEU A 428 -27.34 -9.46 -13.69
N SER A 429 -28.09 -9.49 -14.79
CA SER A 429 -29.55 -9.29 -14.79
C SER A 429 -30.26 -10.32 -13.91
N LEU A 430 -29.96 -11.62 -14.09
CA LEU A 430 -30.46 -12.70 -13.23
C LEU A 430 -30.05 -12.52 -11.75
N ALA A 431 -28.80 -12.14 -11.50
CA ALA A 431 -28.31 -11.88 -10.14
C ALA A 431 -29.03 -10.71 -9.46
N LEU A 432 -29.38 -9.65 -10.19
CA LEU A 432 -30.18 -8.53 -9.68
C LEU A 432 -31.64 -8.92 -9.42
N ASP A 433 -32.22 -9.82 -10.22
CA ASP A 433 -33.58 -10.31 -10.01
C ASP A 433 -33.73 -11.31 -8.86
N THR A 434 -32.64 -11.97 -8.40
CA THR A 434 -32.66 -12.71 -7.12
C THR A 434 -33.12 -11.85 -5.93
N GLN A 435 -32.94 -10.53 -6.01
CA GLN A 435 -33.34 -9.56 -4.98
C GLN A 435 -34.84 -9.19 -5.04
N ARG A 436 -35.60 -9.76 -6.00
CA ARG A 436 -37.01 -9.40 -6.28
C ARG A 436 -37.96 -10.59 -6.40
N VAL A 437 -37.47 -11.79 -6.75
CA VAL A 437 -38.31 -13.01 -6.76
C VAL A 437 -38.71 -13.45 -5.35
N GLU A 438 -39.88 -14.04 -5.20
CA GLU A 438 -40.26 -14.70 -3.93
C GLU A 438 -39.35 -15.91 -3.64
N SER A 439 -39.21 -16.26 -2.36
CA SER A 439 -38.28 -17.30 -1.88
C SER A 439 -38.48 -18.69 -2.51
N SER A 440 -39.64 -18.94 -3.11
CA SER A 440 -39.97 -20.16 -3.87
C SER A 440 -39.32 -20.23 -5.26
N GLN A 441 -38.87 -19.10 -5.81
CA GLN A 441 -38.31 -18.98 -7.17
C GLN A 441 -36.80 -18.69 -7.20
N ILE A 442 -36.20 -18.30 -6.06
CA ILE A 442 -34.75 -18.05 -5.93
C ILE A 442 -33.92 -19.25 -6.44
N LEU A 443 -34.33 -20.48 -6.11
CA LEU A 443 -33.63 -21.70 -6.53
C LEU A 443 -33.58 -21.87 -8.06
N SER A 444 -34.65 -21.52 -8.78
CA SER A 444 -34.67 -21.54 -10.25
C SER A 444 -33.83 -20.44 -10.88
N VAL A 445 -33.66 -19.28 -10.23
CA VAL A 445 -32.76 -18.22 -10.71
C VAL A 445 -31.29 -18.64 -10.56
N HIS A 446 -30.91 -19.25 -9.44
CA HIS A 446 -29.57 -19.84 -9.30
C HIS A 446 -29.31 -20.94 -10.34
N GLN A 447 -30.29 -21.82 -10.63
CA GLN A 447 -30.15 -22.83 -11.68
C GLN A 447 -30.00 -22.25 -13.10
N ALA A 448 -30.51 -21.03 -13.35
CA ALA A 448 -30.29 -20.31 -14.61
C ALA A 448 -28.88 -19.68 -14.68
N ILE A 449 -28.36 -19.17 -13.55
CA ILE A 449 -26.97 -18.70 -13.43
C ILE A 449 -26.00 -19.89 -13.61
N ASP A 450 -26.23 -21.01 -12.93
CA ASP A 450 -25.48 -22.27 -13.09
C ASP A 450 -25.51 -22.83 -14.54
N GLN A 451 -26.45 -22.40 -15.38
CA GLN A 451 -26.50 -22.73 -16.81
C GLN A 451 -25.72 -21.72 -17.65
N LEU A 452 -25.86 -20.41 -17.37
CA LEU A 452 -25.07 -19.37 -18.05
C LEU A 452 -23.57 -19.52 -17.79
N ASP A 453 -23.16 -19.84 -16.57
CA ASP A 453 -21.75 -19.97 -16.22
C ASP A 453 -21.08 -21.12 -16.98
N ARG A 454 -21.84 -22.16 -17.37
CA ARG A 454 -21.35 -23.19 -18.29
C ARG A 454 -21.20 -22.67 -19.72
N GLN A 455 -22.18 -21.92 -20.23
CA GLN A 455 -22.10 -21.30 -21.56
C GLN A 455 -20.94 -20.29 -21.67
N ILE A 456 -20.64 -19.58 -20.58
CA ILE A 456 -19.49 -18.67 -20.46
C ILE A 456 -18.17 -19.45 -20.52
N ASN A 457 -18.02 -20.53 -19.73
CA ASN A 457 -16.82 -21.39 -19.80
C ASN A 457 -16.65 -22.05 -21.19
N GLU A 458 -17.75 -22.48 -21.82
CA GLU A 458 -17.76 -23.08 -23.16
C GLU A 458 -17.29 -22.05 -24.23
N GLN A 459 -17.80 -20.81 -24.19
CA GLN A 459 -17.35 -19.74 -25.09
C GLN A 459 -15.90 -19.29 -24.83
N LEU A 460 -15.43 -19.27 -23.58
CA LEU A 460 -14.03 -18.98 -23.26
C LEU A 460 -13.10 -20.02 -23.89
N GLN A 461 -13.41 -21.32 -23.78
CA GLN A 461 -12.63 -22.39 -24.42
C GLN A 461 -12.67 -22.34 -25.95
N GLU A 462 -13.82 -21.99 -26.56
CA GLU A 462 -13.88 -21.75 -28.01
C GLU A 462 -13.05 -20.53 -28.44
N LYS A 463 -12.99 -19.47 -27.61
CA LYS A 463 -12.17 -18.27 -27.88
C LYS A 463 -10.68 -18.55 -27.75
N GLU A 464 -10.24 -19.29 -26.72
CA GLU A 464 -8.85 -19.77 -26.59
C GLU A 464 -8.44 -20.56 -27.85
N LEU A 465 -9.28 -21.51 -28.28
CA LEU A 465 -9.04 -22.35 -29.46
C LEU A 465 -9.01 -21.56 -30.78
N GLN A 466 -9.85 -20.54 -30.93
CA GLN A 466 -9.80 -19.64 -32.11
C GLN A 466 -8.56 -18.75 -32.10
N THR A 467 -8.17 -18.23 -30.94
CA THR A 467 -7.02 -17.30 -30.81
C THR A 467 -5.71 -18.04 -31.10
N SER A 468 -5.54 -19.26 -30.57
CA SER A 468 -4.44 -20.16 -30.91
C SER A 468 -4.36 -20.43 -32.42
N LYS A 469 -5.51 -20.62 -33.09
CA LYS A 469 -5.57 -20.87 -34.53
C LYS A 469 -5.25 -19.63 -35.38
N ILE A 470 -5.61 -18.43 -34.93
CA ILE A 470 -5.23 -17.17 -35.59
C ILE A 470 -3.70 -16.99 -35.54
N ALA A 471 -3.05 -17.33 -34.42
CA ALA A 471 -1.59 -17.35 -34.33
C ALA A 471 -0.96 -18.36 -35.30
N GLU A 472 -1.52 -19.57 -35.45
CA GLU A 472 -1.06 -20.55 -36.45
C GLU A 472 -1.17 -20.02 -37.90
N ASP A 473 -2.30 -19.43 -38.29
CA ASP A 473 -2.49 -18.90 -39.65
C ASP A 473 -1.63 -17.64 -39.92
N TYR A 474 -1.38 -16.80 -38.90
CA TYR A 474 -0.45 -15.66 -39.02
C TYR A 474 0.99 -16.12 -39.22
N LEU A 475 1.47 -17.11 -38.44
CA LEU A 475 2.78 -17.75 -38.64
C LEU A 475 2.90 -18.38 -40.04
N LEU A 476 1.85 -19.08 -40.51
CA LEU A 476 1.78 -19.65 -41.86
C LEU A 476 1.82 -18.60 -42.98
N THR A 477 1.39 -17.38 -42.70
CA THR A 477 1.40 -16.25 -43.64
C THR A 477 2.76 -15.55 -43.62
N ALA A 478 3.34 -15.31 -42.45
CA ALA A 478 4.70 -14.80 -42.28
C ALA A 478 5.75 -15.67 -42.99
N VAL A 479 5.63 -17.00 -42.89
CA VAL A 479 6.50 -17.99 -43.58
C VAL A 479 6.40 -17.91 -45.11
N ARG A 480 5.36 -17.30 -45.68
CA ARG A 480 5.21 -17.11 -47.14
C ARG A 480 5.81 -15.80 -47.65
N GLY A 481 6.09 -14.84 -46.77
CA GLY A 481 6.69 -13.55 -47.11
C GLY A 481 5.70 -12.47 -47.58
N ASP A 482 4.43 -12.81 -47.78
CA ASP A 482 3.36 -11.89 -48.21
C ASP A 482 2.67 -11.20 -47.02
N LEU A 483 3.45 -10.61 -46.11
CA LEU A 483 2.93 -9.82 -44.98
C LEU A 483 2.52 -8.40 -45.45
N PRO A 484 1.28 -7.94 -45.21
CA PRO A 484 0.87 -6.58 -45.54
C PRO A 484 1.61 -5.57 -44.66
N THR A 485 1.97 -4.43 -45.24
CA THR A 485 2.60 -3.34 -44.48
C THR A 485 1.59 -2.67 -43.54
N LEU A 486 2.08 -2.07 -42.45
CA LEU A 486 1.26 -1.32 -41.49
C LEU A 486 0.44 -0.20 -42.17
N GLU A 487 0.98 0.39 -43.24
CA GLU A 487 0.33 1.46 -44.01
C GLU A 487 -0.78 0.91 -44.95
N GLU A 488 -0.63 -0.30 -45.48
CA GLU A 488 -1.69 -1.04 -46.17
C GLU A 488 -2.79 -1.51 -45.19
N LEU A 489 -2.41 -1.97 -43.99
CA LEU A 489 -3.37 -2.34 -42.93
C LEU A 489 -4.20 -1.14 -42.49
N TYR A 490 -3.59 0.01 -42.21
CA TYR A 490 -4.32 1.26 -41.92
C TYR A 490 -5.16 1.77 -43.11
N SER A 491 -4.85 1.35 -44.33
CA SER A 491 -5.63 1.65 -45.54
C SER A 491 -6.69 0.59 -45.88
N SER A 492 -6.87 -0.43 -45.03
CA SER A 492 -7.79 -1.53 -45.27
C SER A 492 -9.26 -1.10 -45.21
N ALA A 493 -10.12 -1.84 -45.90
CA ALA A 493 -11.53 -1.48 -46.06
C ALA A 493 -12.30 -1.35 -44.72
N ILE A 494 -11.92 -2.10 -43.68
CA ILE A 494 -12.59 -2.06 -42.37
C ILE A 494 -12.33 -0.77 -41.58
N PHE A 495 -11.23 -0.07 -41.87
CA PHE A 495 -10.90 1.22 -41.26
C PHE A 495 -11.39 2.43 -42.09
N SER A 496 -11.85 2.22 -43.33
CA SER A 496 -12.20 3.32 -44.26
C SER A 496 -13.32 4.25 -43.76
N ASP A 497 -14.13 3.78 -42.81
CA ASP A 497 -15.21 4.49 -42.11
C ASP A 497 -14.90 4.73 -40.61
N LYS A 498 -13.72 4.34 -40.11
CA LYS A 498 -13.33 4.37 -38.69
C LYS A 498 -12.02 5.16 -38.45
N PRO A 499 -11.93 6.44 -38.87
CA PRO A 499 -10.68 7.20 -38.84
C PRO A 499 -10.13 7.42 -37.43
N SER A 500 -10.99 7.60 -36.42
CA SER A 500 -10.57 7.76 -35.01
C SER A 500 -9.87 6.52 -34.46
N VAL A 501 -10.26 5.32 -34.92
CA VAL A 501 -9.57 4.07 -34.55
C VAL A 501 -8.16 4.08 -35.11
N VAL A 502 -7.99 4.44 -36.40
CA VAL A 502 -6.66 4.56 -37.02
C VAL A 502 -5.80 5.65 -36.38
N GLU A 503 -6.41 6.75 -35.93
CA GLU A 503 -5.74 7.83 -35.19
C GLU A 503 -5.24 7.31 -33.82
N TYR A 504 -6.09 6.64 -33.05
CA TYR A 504 -5.68 6.00 -31.79
C TYR A 504 -4.63 4.91 -31.97
N LEU A 505 -4.77 4.00 -32.95
CA LEU A 505 -3.78 2.96 -33.21
C LEU A 505 -2.38 3.54 -33.48
N LYS A 506 -2.31 4.75 -34.05
CA LYS A 506 -1.06 5.48 -34.27
C LYS A 506 -0.56 6.16 -32.99
N ASP A 507 -1.43 6.86 -32.25
CA ASP A 507 -1.09 7.46 -30.95
C ASP A 507 -0.63 6.41 -29.91
N TRP A 508 -1.21 5.22 -29.94
CA TRP A 508 -0.87 4.06 -29.11
C TRP A 508 0.29 3.22 -29.67
N SER A 509 0.85 3.60 -30.82
CA SER A 509 1.97 2.93 -31.48
C SER A 509 1.75 1.42 -31.68
N ALA A 510 0.62 1.04 -32.29
CA ALA A 510 0.29 -0.35 -32.61
C ALA A 510 1.17 -0.88 -33.77
N ASN A 511 1.68 -2.11 -33.60
CA ASN A 511 2.50 -2.83 -34.57
C ASN A 511 1.63 -3.61 -35.59
N THR A 512 2.26 -4.21 -36.61
CA THR A 512 1.55 -4.90 -37.72
C THR A 512 0.65 -6.04 -37.23
N GLU A 513 1.09 -6.81 -36.23
CA GLU A 513 0.30 -7.89 -35.66
C GLU A 513 -0.83 -7.36 -34.78
N GLU A 514 -0.57 -6.35 -33.96
CA GLU A 514 -1.59 -5.69 -33.14
C GLU A 514 -2.70 -5.07 -34.00
N VAL A 515 -2.33 -4.40 -35.10
CA VAL A 515 -3.30 -3.83 -36.05
C VAL A 515 -4.06 -4.92 -36.81
N GLN A 516 -3.43 -6.05 -37.13
CA GLN A 516 -4.11 -7.20 -37.74
C GLN A 516 -5.09 -7.87 -36.75
N ARG A 517 -4.66 -8.13 -35.50
CA ARG A 517 -5.52 -8.61 -34.42
C ARG A 517 -6.71 -7.67 -34.19
N VAL A 518 -6.51 -6.35 -34.28
CA VAL A 518 -7.57 -5.33 -34.21
C VAL A 518 -8.52 -5.39 -35.43
N ILE A 519 -8.01 -5.59 -36.64
CA ILE A 519 -8.85 -5.81 -37.85
C ILE A 519 -9.74 -7.05 -37.65
N ASP A 520 -9.19 -8.15 -37.13
CA ASP A 520 -9.91 -9.40 -36.93
C ASP A 520 -10.92 -9.30 -35.78
N PHE A 521 -10.61 -8.55 -34.72
CA PHE A 521 -11.54 -8.19 -33.63
C PHE A 521 -12.68 -7.29 -34.13
N LEU A 522 -12.38 -6.23 -34.89
CA LEU A 522 -13.37 -5.35 -35.50
C LEU A 522 -14.33 -6.10 -36.44
N THR A 523 -13.84 -7.16 -37.09
CA THR A 523 -14.65 -8.04 -37.96
C THR A 523 -15.66 -8.90 -37.17
N GLN A 524 -15.43 -9.10 -35.87
CA GLN A 524 -16.33 -9.86 -34.96
C GLN A 524 -17.38 -8.97 -34.26
N LEU A 525 -17.24 -7.64 -34.32
CA LEU A 525 -18.19 -6.71 -33.70
C LEU A 525 -19.45 -6.49 -34.55
N ASP A 526 -20.55 -6.11 -33.88
CA ASP A 526 -21.83 -5.82 -34.54
C ASP A 526 -21.70 -4.66 -35.58
N PRO A 527 -22.03 -4.87 -36.87
CA PRO A 527 -21.83 -3.89 -37.92
C PRO A 527 -22.74 -2.65 -37.84
N VAL A 528 -23.72 -2.61 -36.93
CA VAL A 528 -24.63 -1.46 -36.72
C VAL A 528 -24.13 -0.54 -35.58
N ARG A 529 -22.97 -0.85 -34.99
CA ARG A 529 -22.34 -0.11 -33.89
C ARG A 529 -21.97 1.33 -34.28
N ARG A 530 -22.14 2.28 -33.34
CA ARG A 530 -21.89 3.72 -33.54
C ARG A 530 -20.51 4.20 -33.04
N ASP A 531 -19.95 3.53 -32.05
CA ASP A 531 -18.62 3.80 -31.53
C ASP A 531 -17.72 2.58 -31.71
N TRP A 532 -16.57 2.82 -32.33
CA TRP A 532 -15.58 1.81 -32.69
C TRP A 532 -14.24 2.04 -31.99
N LEU A 533 -14.10 3.15 -31.28
CA LEU A 533 -12.85 3.57 -30.66
C LEU A 533 -12.63 2.78 -29.37
N THR A 534 -13.45 3.04 -28.36
CA THR A 534 -13.29 2.50 -27.01
C THR A 534 -13.27 0.96 -26.91
N PRO A 535 -13.98 0.18 -27.76
CA PRO A 535 -13.76 -1.26 -27.85
C PRO A 535 -12.33 -1.67 -28.25
N VAL A 536 -11.68 -0.91 -29.13
CA VAL A 536 -10.30 -1.15 -29.58
C VAL A 536 -9.28 -0.64 -28.56
N GLU A 537 -9.57 0.48 -27.88
CA GLU A 537 -8.75 0.99 -26.78
C GLU A 537 -8.56 -0.09 -25.70
N TYR A 538 -9.67 -0.69 -25.24
CA TYR A 538 -9.61 -1.76 -24.24
C TYR A 538 -9.04 -3.09 -24.76
N PHE A 539 -9.19 -3.40 -26.05
CA PHE A 539 -8.67 -4.66 -26.62
C PHE A 539 -7.14 -4.65 -26.74
N LEU A 540 -6.53 -3.51 -27.04
CA LEU A 540 -5.07 -3.38 -27.05
C LEU A 540 -4.44 -3.34 -25.66
N ASP A 541 -5.14 -2.77 -24.67
CA ASP A 541 -4.72 -2.78 -23.26
C ASP A 541 -4.72 -4.22 -22.69
N ASP A 542 -5.74 -5.01 -23.04
CA ASP A 542 -5.86 -6.44 -22.73
C ASP A 542 -4.73 -7.27 -23.38
N ILE A 543 -4.46 -7.04 -24.68
CA ILE A 543 -3.35 -7.68 -25.42
C ILE A 543 -2.01 -7.36 -24.74
N ARG A 544 -1.65 -6.08 -24.55
CA ARG A 544 -0.33 -5.71 -24.03
C ARG A 544 -0.14 -6.11 -22.57
N THR A 545 -1.20 -6.11 -21.76
CA THR A 545 -1.13 -6.60 -20.37
C THR A 545 -0.85 -8.10 -20.34
N SER A 546 -1.52 -8.89 -21.19
CA SER A 546 -1.25 -10.34 -21.31
C SER A 546 0.15 -10.61 -21.86
N GLN A 547 0.58 -9.85 -22.87
CA GLN A 547 1.89 -10.02 -23.49
C GLN A 547 3.04 -9.66 -22.52
N LEU A 548 2.83 -8.69 -21.60
CA LEU A 548 3.76 -8.42 -20.50
C LEU A 548 3.87 -9.59 -19.48
N GLU A 549 2.89 -10.48 -19.38
CA GLU A 549 2.96 -11.68 -18.54
C GLU A 549 3.60 -12.87 -19.29
N GLU A 550 3.49 -12.93 -20.61
CA GLU A 550 4.15 -13.95 -21.47
C GLU A 550 5.63 -13.60 -21.76
N ASP A 551 5.95 -12.35 -22.11
CA ASP A 551 7.33 -11.89 -22.39
C ASP A 551 8.27 -12.13 -21.19
N ILE A 552 7.76 -11.99 -19.96
CA ILE A 552 8.50 -12.27 -18.71
C ILE A 552 8.81 -13.77 -18.55
N ALA A 553 7.98 -14.66 -19.10
CA ALA A 553 8.23 -16.10 -19.07
C ALA A 553 9.18 -16.55 -20.19
N ASP A 554 9.06 -15.98 -21.39
CA ASP A 554 9.91 -16.32 -22.54
C ASP A 554 11.33 -15.74 -22.43
N GLU A 555 11.53 -14.59 -21.75
CA GLU A 555 12.89 -14.12 -21.39
C GLU A 555 13.60 -15.06 -20.40
N GLU A 556 12.87 -15.72 -19.49
CA GLU A 556 13.46 -16.70 -18.56
C GLU A 556 13.97 -17.97 -19.28
N GLU A 557 13.26 -18.50 -20.31
CA GLU A 557 13.67 -19.75 -20.98
C GLU A 557 14.76 -19.56 -22.07
N GLN A 558 14.96 -18.34 -22.60
CA GLN A 558 16.02 -18.06 -23.58
C GLN A 558 17.37 -17.72 -22.94
N GLN A 559 17.39 -17.07 -21.76
CA GLN A 559 18.66 -16.69 -21.10
C GLN A 559 19.45 -17.91 -20.59
N GLU A 560 18.78 -18.98 -20.11
CA GLU A 560 19.45 -20.25 -19.78
C GLU A 560 20.17 -20.87 -21.00
N GLN A 561 19.65 -20.70 -22.22
CA GLN A 561 20.24 -21.31 -23.42
C GLN A 561 21.50 -20.56 -23.88
N VAL A 562 21.47 -19.22 -23.90
CA VAL A 562 22.63 -18.39 -24.31
C VAL A 562 23.82 -18.62 -23.38
N ALA A 563 23.59 -18.71 -22.06
CA ALA A 563 24.62 -18.95 -21.06
C ALA A 563 25.42 -20.26 -21.26
N THR A 564 24.89 -21.24 -22.01
CA THR A 564 25.57 -22.51 -22.30
C THR A 564 26.41 -22.51 -23.58
N LEU A 565 26.30 -21.48 -24.44
CA LEU A 565 26.98 -21.42 -25.74
C LEU A 565 28.32 -20.67 -25.70
N ASP A 566 28.41 -19.56 -24.96
CA ASP A 566 29.60 -18.68 -24.98
C ASP A 566 30.89 -19.29 -24.37
N GLN A 567 30.83 -20.49 -23.79
CA GLN A 567 32.03 -21.21 -23.33
C GLN A 567 32.82 -21.91 -24.46
N LYS A 568 32.42 -21.76 -25.74
CA LYS A 568 33.15 -22.32 -26.89
C LYS A 568 33.19 -21.41 -28.14
N GLU A 569 34.09 -20.42 -28.12
CA GLU A 569 35.32 -20.41 -28.95
C GLU A 569 36.16 -19.15 -28.66
N LYS A 570 37.48 -19.18 -28.94
CA LYS A 570 38.35 -18.00 -28.67
C LYS A 570 39.57 -17.87 -29.59
N ALA A 571 39.60 -16.75 -30.33
CA ALA A 571 40.78 -16.13 -30.99
C ALA A 571 41.38 -16.88 -32.21
N PRO A 572 42.30 -16.27 -33.02
CA PRO A 572 42.96 -14.97 -32.83
C PRO A 572 43.19 -14.05 -34.08
N ASP A 573 43.57 -12.79 -33.78
CA ASP A 573 44.56 -11.89 -34.46
C ASP A 573 44.29 -11.32 -35.88
N ARG A 574 44.26 -9.96 -36.00
CA ARG A 574 45.24 -9.10 -36.73
C ARG A 574 44.78 -7.64 -36.91
N GLY A 575 45.65 -6.66 -36.61
CA GLY A 575 45.39 -5.21 -36.80
C GLY A 575 46.34 -4.51 -37.78
N GLN A 576 46.20 -3.17 -37.94
CA GLN A 576 47.22 -2.23 -38.47
C GLN A 576 46.72 -0.75 -38.46
N GLU A 577 47.59 0.22 -38.11
CA GLU A 577 47.49 1.64 -38.54
C GLU A 577 48.24 1.82 -39.89
N PRO A 578 47.98 2.87 -40.73
CA PRO A 578 48.66 4.18 -40.54
C PRO A 578 48.01 5.48 -41.15
N ILE A 579 48.17 6.61 -40.44
CA ILE A 579 48.69 7.95 -40.87
C ILE A 579 48.32 8.55 -42.28
N SER A 580 47.76 9.78 -42.36
CA SER A 580 48.39 10.98 -43.03
C SER A 580 47.53 12.26 -43.34
N ASN A 581 48.09 13.44 -43.00
CA ASN A 581 48.21 14.75 -43.69
C ASN A 581 47.07 15.57 -44.41
N ALA A 582 46.78 16.75 -43.82
CA ALA A 582 47.04 18.14 -44.32
C ALA A 582 46.13 18.95 -45.30
N GLY A 583 45.82 20.21 -44.89
CA GLY A 583 45.63 21.43 -45.72
C GLY A 583 44.19 21.88 -46.12
N ASP A 584 43.87 23.16 -46.43
CA ASP A 584 44.54 24.48 -46.23
C ASP A 584 43.59 25.70 -46.59
N LEU A 585 43.99 26.95 -46.24
CA LEU A 585 43.63 28.30 -46.77
C LEU A 585 42.30 29.07 -46.43
N HIS A 586 42.47 30.18 -45.68
CA HIS A 586 41.96 31.58 -45.85
C HIS A 586 40.44 31.93 -46.02
N ARG A 587 39.90 32.96 -45.33
CA ARG A 587 40.17 34.42 -45.52
C ARG A 587 39.63 35.35 -44.40
N ASN A 588 40.26 36.54 -44.28
CA ASN A 588 39.85 37.82 -43.63
C ASN A 588 40.50 38.97 -44.46
N PRO A 589 40.28 40.31 -44.30
CA PRO A 589 39.96 41.12 -43.09
C PRO A 589 38.67 41.98 -43.28
N ASP A 590 38.38 43.18 -42.74
CA ASP A 590 39.01 44.31 -41.97
C ASP A 590 37.83 45.05 -41.22
N SER A 591 37.89 46.15 -40.44
CA SER A 591 38.85 46.95 -39.62
C SER A 591 38.44 48.46 -39.64
N LEU A 592 38.81 49.24 -38.61
CA LEU A 592 38.55 50.69 -38.37
C LEU A 592 37.12 51.08 -37.90
N GLY A 593 36.91 52.07 -37.01
CA GLY A 593 37.87 52.93 -36.28
C GLY A 593 37.23 53.88 -35.23
N ASP A 594 38.08 54.49 -34.38
CA ASP A 594 37.79 55.34 -33.19
C ASP A 594 37.36 56.80 -33.46
N ILE A 595 36.55 57.43 -32.58
CA ILE A 595 36.74 58.81 -31.99
C ILE A 595 35.92 58.98 -30.65
N SER A 596 36.40 59.83 -29.72
CA SER A 596 35.79 60.22 -28.40
C SER A 596 35.83 61.78 -28.23
N PRO A 597 35.74 62.51 -27.06
CA PRO A 597 35.52 62.19 -25.63
C PRO A 597 34.64 63.19 -24.78
N ARG A 598 34.60 63.01 -23.43
CA ARG A 598 34.16 63.92 -22.32
C ARG A 598 32.63 64.05 -22.07
N THR A 599 32.10 64.20 -20.84
CA THR A 599 32.63 64.79 -19.56
C THR A 599 32.18 64.00 -18.29
N ALA A 600 32.75 64.30 -17.10
CA ALA A 600 32.57 63.64 -15.79
C ALA A 600 31.24 64.03 -15.04
N SER A 601 30.82 63.46 -13.88
CA SER A 601 31.53 62.82 -12.74
C SER A 601 30.69 61.77 -11.96
N LYS A 602 31.35 60.90 -11.16
CA LYS A 602 30.73 60.01 -10.13
C LYS A 602 30.45 60.78 -8.81
N PRO A 603 29.58 60.27 -7.91
CA PRO A 603 29.88 59.17 -6.96
C PRO A 603 28.79 58.06 -6.99
N VAL A 604 28.91 56.86 -6.39
CA VAL A 604 29.99 56.01 -5.85
C VAL A 604 29.36 54.60 -5.81
N VAL A 605 30.13 53.55 -6.13
CA VAL A 605 29.81 52.10 -5.96
C VAL A 605 28.31 51.72 -5.91
N ASN A 606 27.76 51.33 -7.06
CA ASN A 606 26.94 50.12 -7.09
C ASN A 606 27.92 48.98 -7.44
N GLU A 607 28.02 47.94 -6.62
CA GLU A 607 28.80 46.76 -7.01
C GLU A 607 28.01 46.01 -8.09
N SER A 608 28.65 45.72 -9.22
CA SER A 608 28.09 44.76 -10.15
C SER A 608 28.00 43.43 -9.43
N GLN A 609 26.79 42.85 -9.31
CA GLN A 609 26.69 41.44 -8.97
C GLN A 609 27.52 40.65 -10.00
N PRO A 610 28.18 39.55 -9.60
CA PRO A 610 28.84 38.68 -10.57
C PRO A 610 27.81 38.21 -11.59
N ASP A 611 28.20 38.13 -12.86
CA ASP A 611 27.39 37.46 -13.89
C ASP A 611 27.29 35.98 -13.52
N PHE A 612 26.20 35.62 -12.83
CA PHE A 612 25.81 34.23 -12.67
C PHE A 612 25.52 33.68 -14.08
N PRO A 613 26.15 32.57 -14.51
CA PRO A 613 25.85 31.98 -15.80
C PRO A 613 24.37 31.61 -15.84
N VAL A 614 23.62 32.19 -16.78
CA VAL A 614 22.19 31.91 -16.96
C VAL A 614 22.05 30.55 -17.62
N ILE A 615 22.15 29.49 -16.82
CA ILE A 615 21.91 28.12 -17.27
C ILE A 615 20.47 28.04 -17.78
N ALA A 616 20.29 27.50 -18.98
CA ALA A 616 18.97 27.34 -19.57
C ALA A 616 18.15 26.33 -18.74
N PRO A 617 16.84 26.55 -18.52
CA PRO A 617 15.98 25.51 -17.93
C PRO A 617 15.92 24.29 -18.83
N LEU A 618 16.20 23.10 -18.28
CA LEU A 618 16.15 21.84 -19.01
C LEU A 618 14.76 21.62 -19.60
N LYS A 619 14.72 21.40 -20.91
CA LYS A 619 13.51 21.08 -21.65
C LYS A 619 13.79 20.00 -22.69
N PHE A 620 13.12 18.88 -22.56
CA PHE A 620 13.21 17.76 -23.49
C PHE A 620 12.40 18.06 -24.75
N ILE A 621 13.03 17.93 -25.90
CA ILE A 621 12.46 18.09 -27.24
C ILE A 621 13.03 16.97 -28.11
N THR A 622 12.18 16.33 -28.92
CA THR A 622 12.61 15.34 -29.91
C THR A 622 12.45 15.91 -31.33
N LYS A 623 13.32 15.49 -32.24
CA LYS A 623 13.25 15.83 -33.68
C LYS A 623 12.53 14.76 -34.51
N GLY A 624 11.93 13.76 -33.85
CA GLY A 624 11.23 12.65 -34.49
C GLY A 624 12.15 11.71 -35.28
N GLU A 625 13.46 11.69 -35.01
CA GLU A 625 14.38 10.85 -35.77
C GLU A 625 14.13 9.36 -35.52
N TRP A 626 14.22 8.55 -36.59
CA TRP A 626 14.13 7.10 -36.47
C TRP A 626 15.21 6.55 -35.52
N MET A 627 14.81 5.65 -34.63
CA MET A 627 15.67 5.00 -33.64
C MET A 627 15.85 3.53 -34.02
N SER A 628 17.06 3.17 -34.44
CA SER A 628 17.41 1.86 -34.99
C SER A 628 17.56 0.74 -33.95
N THR A 629 17.60 1.08 -32.66
CA THR A 629 18.07 0.19 -31.60
C THR A 629 17.46 0.62 -30.27
N LEU A 630 16.70 -0.26 -29.64
CA LEU A 630 16.17 -0.11 -28.29
C LEU A 630 17.00 -0.95 -27.32
N LYS A 631 17.13 -0.47 -26.07
CA LYS A 631 17.66 -1.23 -24.95
C LYS A 631 16.56 -2.14 -24.38
N PRO A 632 16.87 -3.35 -23.89
CA PRO A 632 15.89 -4.19 -23.19
C PRO A 632 15.19 -3.43 -22.06
N GLY A 633 13.86 -3.49 -22.01
CA GLY A 633 13.03 -2.73 -21.06
C GLY A 633 12.90 -1.22 -21.33
N TYR A 634 13.21 -0.75 -22.54
CA TYR A 634 13.03 0.65 -22.98
C TYR A 634 12.20 0.75 -24.27
N HIS A 635 11.33 1.76 -24.34
CA HIS A 635 10.56 2.13 -25.53
C HIS A 635 10.91 3.55 -26.01
N VAL A 636 10.63 3.87 -27.27
CA VAL A 636 10.76 5.25 -27.79
C VAL A 636 9.79 6.17 -27.05
N ILE A 637 10.24 7.35 -26.61
CA ILE A 637 9.41 8.25 -25.82
C ILE A 637 8.18 8.70 -26.62
N THR A 638 6.99 8.50 -26.04
CA THR A 638 5.75 9.04 -26.63
C THR A 638 5.63 10.54 -26.38
N ASP A 639 4.83 11.21 -27.21
CA ASP A 639 4.54 12.63 -27.06
C ASP A 639 3.86 12.96 -25.72
N GLY A 640 3.06 12.03 -25.20
CA GLY A 640 2.46 12.08 -23.86
C GLY A 640 3.50 11.98 -22.75
N GLU A 641 4.52 11.15 -22.90
CA GLU A 641 5.63 11.02 -21.94
C GLU A 641 6.59 12.19 -22.02
N LEU A 642 6.90 12.71 -23.21
CA LEU A 642 7.69 13.93 -23.38
C LEU A 642 7.03 15.11 -22.65
N ARG A 643 5.70 15.22 -22.70
CA ARG A 643 4.93 16.19 -21.90
C ARG A 643 4.95 15.92 -20.38
N ARG A 644 5.07 14.66 -19.93
CA ARG A 644 5.19 14.30 -18.51
C ARG A 644 6.61 14.57 -17.98
N LEU A 645 7.64 14.10 -18.69
CA LEU A 645 9.05 14.26 -18.36
C LEU A 645 9.44 15.74 -18.23
N ASN A 646 8.93 16.60 -19.11
CA ASN A 646 9.14 18.06 -19.02
C ASN A 646 8.55 18.71 -17.75
N LYS A 647 7.68 18.03 -16.98
CA LYS A 647 7.24 18.52 -15.65
C LYS A 647 8.29 18.24 -14.56
N PHE A 648 9.04 17.15 -14.70
CA PHE A 648 10.10 16.75 -13.76
C PHE A 648 11.47 17.33 -14.14
N ALA A 649 11.65 17.81 -15.37
CA ALA A 649 12.90 18.35 -15.90
C ALA A 649 13.63 19.37 -14.99
N PRO A 650 12.97 20.31 -14.27
CA PRO A 650 13.67 21.19 -13.33
C PRO A 650 14.33 20.43 -12.16
N GLY A 651 13.70 19.36 -11.67
CA GLY A 651 14.26 18.49 -10.64
C GLY A 651 15.39 17.62 -11.17
N LEU A 652 15.24 17.07 -12.39
CA LEU A 652 16.30 16.31 -13.07
C LEU A 652 17.54 17.18 -13.31
N GLN A 653 17.37 18.44 -13.71
CA GLN A 653 18.47 19.39 -13.89
C GLN A 653 19.22 19.68 -12.58
N ALA A 654 18.49 19.96 -11.49
CA ALA A 654 19.08 20.17 -10.18
C ALA A 654 19.83 18.92 -9.69
N THR A 655 19.24 17.74 -9.90
CA THR A 655 19.87 16.45 -9.55
C THR A 655 21.13 16.19 -10.37
N ALA A 656 21.13 16.52 -11.67
CA ALA A 656 22.29 16.39 -12.55
C ALA A 656 23.43 17.35 -12.16
N GLN A 657 23.10 18.60 -11.81
CA GLN A 657 24.07 19.59 -11.31
C GLN A 657 24.69 19.13 -9.98
N TRP A 658 23.87 18.63 -9.05
CA TRP A 658 24.34 18.07 -7.79
C TRP A 658 25.23 16.83 -8.00
N TYR A 659 24.81 15.89 -8.85
CA TYR A 659 25.56 14.67 -9.17
C TYR A 659 26.95 14.99 -9.72
N LEU A 660 27.07 15.98 -10.62
CA LEU A 660 28.36 16.42 -11.17
C LEU A 660 29.27 17.12 -10.16
N ASN A 661 28.72 17.75 -9.12
CA ASN A 661 29.51 18.44 -8.10
C ASN A 661 29.98 17.51 -6.98
N GLU A 662 29.12 16.57 -6.54
CA GLU A 662 29.35 15.79 -5.31
C GLU A 662 29.63 14.29 -5.55
N LEU A 663 29.21 13.70 -6.67
CA LEU A 663 29.34 12.25 -6.93
C LEU A 663 30.21 11.89 -8.14
N ALA A 664 30.17 12.64 -9.24
CA ALA A 664 30.79 12.24 -10.50
C ALA A 664 32.32 12.11 -10.38
N GLY A 665 32.84 10.92 -10.72
CA GLY A 665 34.26 10.60 -10.61
C GLY A 665 34.74 10.25 -9.20
N SER A 666 33.82 10.09 -8.22
CA SER A 666 34.14 9.76 -6.83
C SER A 666 34.02 8.26 -6.53
N THR A 667 34.62 7.85 -5.39
CA THR A 667 34.30 6.60 -4.71
C THR A 667 33.84 6.95 -3.30
N ILE A 668 32.59 6.64 -2.99
CA ILE A 668 31.99 6.85 -1.67
C ILE A 668 32.18 5.57 -0.83
N THR A 669 32.59 5.70 0.44
CA THR A 669 32.98 4.56 1.29
C THR A 669 32.01 4.41 2.47
N TYR A 670 30.98 3.60 2.29
CA TYR A 670 30.01 3.32 3.34
C TYR A 670 30.60 2.35 4.36
N LEU A 671 30.89 2.84 5.56
CA LEU A 671 31.21 2.01 6.72
C LEU A 671 29.91 1.68 7.43
N TYR A 672 29.63 0.40 7.66
CA TYR A 672 28.37 -0.05 8.28
C TYR A 672 28.62 -1.07 9.40
N GLN A 673 27.66 -1.18 10.33
CA GLN A 673 27.70 -2.21 11.37
C GLN A 673 27.23 -3.54 10.79
N ASP A 674 28.12 -4.52 10.73
CA ASP A 674 27.82 -5.90 10.33
C ASP A 674 27.82 -6.82 11.56
N ARG A 675 27.42 -8.08 11.40
CA ARG A 675 27.30 -9.08 12.49
C ARG A 675 28.64 -9.43 13.13
N ASP A 676 29.70 -9.48 12.33
CA ASP A 676 31.05 -9.88 12.77
C ASP A 676 32.03 -8.70 12.94
N GLY A 677 31.61 -7.45 12.67
CA GLY A 677 32.49 -6.28 12.79
C GLY A 677 31.96 -5.02 12.09
N ILE A 678 32.88 -4.17 11.64
CA ILE A 678 32.56 -3.03 10.76
C ILE A 678 32.73 -3.51 9.32
N GLY A 679 31.62 -3.54 8.59
CA GLY A 679 31.61 -3.78 7.15
C GLY A 679 31.97 -2.51 6.38
N ARG A 680 32.37 -2.70 5.11
CA ARG A 680 32.76 -1.62 4.18
C ARG A 680 32.17 -1.90 2.82
N LEU A 681 31.58 -0.88 2.19
CA LEU A 681 31.06 -0.90 0.83
C LEU A 681 31.59 0.32 0.09
N ASP A 682 32.46 0.09 -0.90
CA ASP A 682 33.01 1.12 -1.77
C ASP A 682 32.14 1.22 -3.02
N VAL A 683 31.50 2.37 -3.23
CA VAL A 683 30.63 2.62 -4.39
C VAL A 683 31.27 3.65 -5.31
N GLN A 684 31.60 3.25 -6.53
CA GLN A 684 32.21 4.13 -7.53
C GLN A 684 31.13 4.79 -8.41
N PHE A 685 31.06 6.11 -8.36
CA PHE A 685 30.11 6.91 -9.14
C PHE A 685 30.82 7.52 -10.35
N SER A 686 30.43 7.11 -11.57
CA SER A 686 30.88 7.74 -12.81
C SER A 686 29.76 8.54 -13.47
N ASP A 687 30.15 9.42 -14.39
CA ASP A 687 29.26 10.19 -15.26
C ASP A 687 28.26 9.29 -16.00
N GLU A 688 28.66 8.06 -16.36
CA GLU A 688 27.87 7.12 -17.17
C GLU A 688 26.72 6.50 -16.38
N ASN A 689 26.87 6.31 -15.06
CA ASN A 689 25.84 5.70 -14.21
C ASN A 689 24.54 6.53 -14.21
N PHE A 690 24.62 7.86 -14.31
CA PHE A 690 23.47 8.76 -14.23
C PHE A 690 22.39 8.47 -15.31
N ALA A 691 22.79 8.03 -16.50
CA ALA A 691 21.86 7.60 -17.55
C ALA A 691 21.03 6.36 -17.14
N HIS A 692 21.63 5.43 -16.41
CA HIS A 692 20.97 4.24 -15.88
C HIS A 692 20.08 4.55 -14.68
N LEU A 693 20.52 5.45 -13.80
CA LEU A 693 19.72 5.93 -12.67
C LEU A 693 18.44 6.64 -13.16
N THR A 694 18.56 7.57 -14.12
CA THR A 694 17.40 8.28 -14.69
C THR A 694 16.47 7.38 -15.51
N GLY A 695 16.99 6.36 -16.18
CA GLY A 695 16.20 5.53 -17.10
C GLY A 695 15.84 6.24 -18.40
N ILE A 696 16.67 7.22 -18.81
CA ILE A 696 16.50 8.02 -20.03
C ILE A 696 17.75 7.86 -20.89
N SER A 697 17.58 7.47 -22.15
CA SER A 697 18.68 7.30 -23.10
C SER A 697 18.39 8.07 -24.39
N PRO A 698 18.99 9.27 -24.58
CA PRO A 698 18.84 10.02 -25.83
C PRO A 698 19.53 9.32 -27.01
N LYS A 699 19.03 9.58 -28.23
CA LYS A 699 19.58 9.03 -29.48
C LYS A 699 20.89 9.73 -29.82
N GLY A 700 21.98 8.96 -29.98
CA GLY A 700 23.28 9.46 -30.43
C GLY A 700 24.11 10.15 -29.33
N THR A 701 23.64 10.14 -28.09
CA THR A 701 24.34 10.70 -26.92
C THR A 701 25.05 9.57 -26.17
N GLU A 702 26.35 9.74 -25.88
CA GLU A 702 27.09 8.81 -25.02
C GLU A 702 26.59 8.87 -23.57
N MET A 703 26.68 7.78 -22.82
CA MET A 703 26.01 7.69 -21.51
C MET A 703 26.53 8.71 -20.48
N LYS A 704 27.83 9.03 -20.49
CA LYS A 704 28.41 10.14 -19.71
C LYS A 704 27.88 11.52 -20.11
N GLN A 705 27.54 11.72 -21.38
CA GLN A 705 27.13 13.04 -21.88
C GLN A 705 25.75 13.44 -21.35
N VAL A 706 24.89 12.46 -21.02
CA VAL A 706 23.52 12.67 -20.50
C VAL A 706 23.50 13.55 -19.23
N VAL A 707 24.42 13.36 -18.29
CA VAL A 707 24.44 14.18 -17.06
C VAL A 707 24.88 15.62 -17.33
N TYR A 708 25.88 15.81 -18.20
CA TYR A 708 26.32 17.15 -18.61
C TYR A 708 25.25 17.90 -19.40
N ASP A 709 24.55 17.21 -20.30
CA ASP A 709 23.43 17.79 -21.05
C ASP A 709 22.35 18.29 -20.08
N PHE A 710 21.87 17.41 -19.18
CA PHE A 710 20.78 17.70 -18.27
C PHE A 710 21.15 18.85 -17.31
N ALA A 711 22.37 18.83 -16.76
CA ALA A 711 22.86 19.87 -15.87
C ALA A 711 22.92 21.25 -16.56
N ASN A 712 23.36 21.30 -17.82
CA ASN A 712 23.44 22.52 -18.63
C ASN A 712 22.12 22.93 -19.29
N GLY A 713 21.03 22.17 -19.10
CA GLY A 713 19.71 22.47 -19.66
C GLY A 713 19.50 21.99 -21.10
N GLN A 714 20.43 21.19 -21.64
CA GLN A 714 20.36 20.66 -22.99
C GLN A 714 19.43 19.43 -23.00
N GLY A 715 18.36 19.50 -23.79
CA GLY A 715 17.39 18.41 -23.96
C GLY A 715 16.85 18.28 -25.39
N ASP A 716 17.48 18.93 -26.36
CA ASP A 716 17.08 18.94 -27.77
C ASP A 716 17.76 17.78 -28.54
N TYR A 717 17.09 16.63 -28.57
CA TYR A 717 17.65 15.37 -29.07
C TYR A 717 17.01 14.92 -30.39
N GLY A 718 17.73 14.09 -31.16
CA GLY A 718 17.19 13.48 -32.37
C GLY A 718 15.93 12.67 -32.05
N ASN A 719 16.03 11.80 -31.05
CA ASN A 719 14.92 11.10 -30.39
C ASN A 719 15.38 10.65 -28.98
N ILE A 720 14.51 10.07 -28.16
CA ILE A 720 14.82 9.57 -26.81
C ILE A 720 14.11 8.22 -26.62
N GLN A 721 14.74 7.27 -25.93
CA GLN A 721 14.07 6.10 -25.35
C GLN A 721 14.06 6.18 -23.82
N VAL A 722 13.02 5.66 -23.20
CA VAL A 722 12.78 5.68 -21.75
C VAL A 722 12.45 4.29 -21.25
N SER A 723 12.90 3.96 -20.03
CA SER A 723 12.57 2.67 -19.41
C SER A 723 11.09 2.60 -19.01
N HIS A 724 10.46 1.42 -19.01
CA HIS A 724 9.05 1.29 -18.58
C HIS A 724 8.80 1.82 -17.13
N SER A 725 9.82 1.80 -16.26
CA SER A 725 9.78 2.36 -14.90
C SER A 725 10.01 3.88 -14.79
N ILE A 726 10.05 4.63 -15.91
CA ILE A 726 10.44 6.06 -15.95
C ILE A 726 9.61 6.96 -15.01
N LYS A 727 8.32 6.64 -14.81
CA LYS A 727 7.43 7.37 -13.89
C LYS A 727 7.97 7.32 -12.45
N ASP A 728 8.23 6.12 -11.94
CA ASP A 728 8.65 5.92 -10.56
C ASP A 728 10.07 6.46 -10.34
N LYS A 729 10.98 6.25 -11.32
CA LYS A 729 12.33 6.83 -11.31
C LYS A 729 12.29 8.37 -11.22
N SER A 730 11.44 9.01 -12.01
CA SER A 730 11.29 10.48 -12.03
C SER A 730 10.79 11.07 -10.71
N MET A 731 10.15 10.27 -9.84
CA MET A 731 9.67 10.71 -8.53
C MET A 731 10.75 10.69 -7.45
N VAL A 732 11.69 9.74 -7.49
CA VAL A 732 12.71 9.55 -6.44
C VAL A 732 14.12 10.06 -6.79
N LEU A 733 14.39 10.40 -8.05
CA LEU A 733 15.63 11.11 -8.43
C LEU A 733 15.98 12.32 -7.55
N PRO A 734 15.04 13.19 -7.12
CA PRO A 734 15.37 14.35 -6.28
C PRO A 734 15.89 14.01 -4.88
N LEU A 735 15.70 12.77 -4.42
CA LEU A 735 16.16 12.25 -3.12
C LEU A 735 17.57 11.62 -3.19
N LEU A 736 18.19 11.62 -4.37
CA LEU A 736 19.55 11.09 -4.56
C LEU A 736 20.62 11.78 -3.68
N PRO A 737 20.49 13.06 -3.23
CA PRO A 737 21.40 13.63 -2.24
C PRO A 737 21.45 12.89 -0.91
N ASP A 738 20.33 12.30 -0.49
CA ASP A 738 20.16 11.75 0.85
C ASP A 738 20.85 10.38 1.01
N ILE A 739 21.36 9.78 -0.07
CA ILE A 739 22.26 8.60 0.00
C ILE A 739 23.57 8.91 0.74
N LEU A 740 24.01 10.18 0.74
CA LEU A 740 25.21 10.62 1.48
C LEU A 740 24.91 10.88 2.97
N SER A 741 23.67 10.65 3.43
CA SER A 741 23.30 10.78 4.83
C SER A 741 23.92 9.65 5.67
N SER A 742 24.48 10.03 6.82
CA SER A 742 24.84 9.05 7.87
C SER A 742 23.65 8.29 8.47
N GLN A 743 22.42 8.61 8.07
CA GLN A 743 21.19 7.88 8.43
C GLN A 743 20.72 6.91 7.32
N ALA A 744 21.42 6.84 6.18
CA ALA A 744 21.16 5.84 5.15
C ALA A 744 21.44 4.42 5.66
N PHE A 745 20.87 3.43 4.99
CA PHE A 745 21.00 2.01 5.32
C PHE A 745 21.63 1.23 4.17
N VAL A 746 22.61 0.38 4.47
CA VAL A 746 23.27 -0.49 3.49
C VAL A 746 22.65 -1.88 3.53
N PHE A 747 22.37 -2.44 2.36
CA PHE A 747 22.13 -3.87 2.18
C PHE A 747 23.38 -4.48 1.55
N ASN A 748 24.06 -5.34 2.30
CA ASN A 748 25.32 -6.00 1.88
C ASN A 748 25.11 -7.39 1.27
N ASP A 749 23.93 -7.99 1.43
CA ASP A 749 23.49 -9.23 0.76
C ASP A 749 22.00 -9.16 0.42
N LEU A 750 21.69 -9.07 -0.88
CA LEU A 750 20.35 -9.16 -1.46
C LEU A 750 20.13 -10.43 -2.29
N SER A 751 21.04 -11.41 -2.25
CA SER A 751 20.89 -12.71 -2.94
C SER A 751 19.63 -13.48 -2.52
N THR A 752 19.09 -13.17 -1.34
CA THR A 752 17.84 -13.75 -0.80
C THR A 752 16.57 -12.96 -1.14
N VAL A 753 16.67 -11.89 -1.94
CA VAL A 753 15.52 -11.14 -2.47
C VAL A 753 15.33 -11.57 -3.93
N GLU A 754 14.22 -12.23 -4.24
CA GLU A 754 13.94 -12.79 -5.58
C GLU A 754 14.14 -11.74 -6.69
N LYS A 755 13.60 -10.53 -6.48
CA LYS A 755 13.72 -9.42 -7.43
C LYS A 755 15.17 -8.97 -7.71
N PHE A 756 16.09 -9.14 -6.76
CA PHE A 756 17.47 -8.64 -6.85
C PHE A 756 18.43 -9.74 -7.31
N HIS A 757 18.24 -10.97 -6.83
CA HIS A 757 18.91 -12.17 -7.32
C HIS A 757 18.69 -12.36 -8.83
N LYS A 758 17.49 -12.09 -9.35
CA LYS A 758 17.16 -12.23 -10.79
C LYS A 758 17.82 -11.19 -11.71
N ILE A 759 18.48 -10.14 -11.18
CA ILE A 759 19.00 -9.01 -11.99
C ILE A 759 20.47 -8.64 -11.71
N ASP A 760 21.19 -9.50 -10.98
CA ASP A 760 22.61 -9.32 -10.67
C ASP A 760 22.89 -7.98 -9.95
N LEU A 761 22.14 -7.74 -8.87
CA LEU A 761 22.26 -6.58 -7.98
C LEU A 761 22.35 -7.07 -6.53
N GLU A 762 23.55 -7.39 -6.08
CA GLU A 762 23.79 -8.02 -4.77
C GLU A 762 23.61 -7.05 -3.58
N GLN A 763 23.64 -5.73 -3.83
CA GLN A 763 23.76 -4.69 -2.81
C GLN A 763 22.82 -3.50 -3.08
N ALA A 764 22.50 -2.72 -2.04
CA ALA A 764 21.75 -1.47 -2.19
C ALA A 764 21.97 -0.48 -1.04
N ILE A 765 21.55 0.78 -1.25
CA ILE A 765 21.47 1.83 -0.22
C ILE A 765 20.03 2.36 -0.16
N LYS A 766 19.43 2.44 1.03
CA LYS A 766 18.11 3.05 1.31
C LYS A 766 18.28 4.38 2.06
N THR A 767 17.46 5.38 1.72
CA THR A 767 17.37 6.68 2.42
C THR A 767 16.60 6.59 3.75
N ASP A 768 16.79 7.54 4.65
CA ASP A 768 16.17 7.55 5.98
C ASP A 768 14.66 7.86 5.97
N ASP A 769 14.15 8.44 4.88
CA ASP A 769 12.71 8.60 4.59
C ASP A 769 12.03 7.34 4.02
N GLU A 770 12.80 6.27 3.77
CA GLU A 770 12.40 5.01 3.12
C GLU A 770 11.81 5.14 1.70
N ASP A 771 11.86 6.30 1.04
CA ASP A 771 11.22 6.48 -0.27
C ASP A 771 12.14 6.04 -1.44
N LEU A 772 13.46 6.21 -1.31
CA LEU A 772 14.48 5.86 -2.31
C LEU A 772 15.31 4.62 -1.94
N LEU A 773 15.50 3.73 -2.92
CA LEU A 773 16.48 2.65 -2.92
C LEU A 773 17.41 2.75 -4.13
N LEU A 774 18.72 2.92 -3.89
CA LEU A 774 19.77 2.85 -4.90
C LEU A 774 20.33 1.42 -4.97
N ALA A 775 20.05 0.70 -6.04
CA ALA A 775 20.53 -0.66 -6.27
C ALA A 775 21.89 -0.68 -6.98
N ILE A 776 22.76 -1.58 -6.50
CA ILE A 776 24.20 -1.62 -6.79
C ILE A 776 24.56 -3.01 -7.33
N ARG A 777 25.38 -3.04 -8.39
CA ARG A 777 26.04 -4.23 -8.91
C ARG A 777 27.46 -4.31 -8.37
N ASP A 778 27.94 -5.48 -7.96
CA ASP A 778 29.37 -5.67 -7.71
C ASP A 778 30.11 -5.86 -9.05
N VAL A 779 31.21 -5.13 -9.25
CA VAL A 779 32.16 -5.32 -10.35
C VAL A 779 33.56 -5.42 -9.77
N ASP A 780 34.13 -6.63 -9.79
CA ASP A 780 35.47 -6.97 -9.28
C ASP A 780 35.74 -6.57 -7.79
N GLY A 781 34.70 -6.53 -6.95
CA GLY A 781 34.75 -6.16 -5.54
C GLY A 781 34.47 -4.67 -5.28
N ILE A 782 33.86 -3.96 -6.23
CA ILE A 782 33.52 -2.53 -6.16
C ILE A 782 32.06 -2.35 -6.56
N GLY A 783 31.28 -1.66 -5.73
CA GLY A 783 29.89 -1.35 -6.01
C GLY A 783 29.74 -0.32 -7.12
N VAL A 784 28.91 -0.62 -8.13
CA VAL A 784 28.58 0.26 -9.24
C VAL A 784 27.07 0.59 -9.23
N PRO A 785 26.66 1.86 -9.17
CA PRO A 785 25.26 2.27 -9.18
C PRO A 785 24.54 1.85 -10.47
N ALA A 786 23.54 0.97 -10.37
CA ALA A 786 22.92 0.35 -11.54
C ALA A 786 21.49 0.86 -11.80
N SER A 787 20.68 1.08 -10.74
CA SER A 787 19.34 1.65 -10.87
C SER A 787 18.86 2.22 -9.54
N ILE A 788 18.09 3.31 -9.59
CA ILE A 788 17.18 3.68 -8.49
C ILE A 788 15.86 2.92 -8.58
N MET A 789 15.19 2.76 -7.45
CA MET A 789 13.81 2.29 -7.32
C MET A 789 13.10 3.07 -6.22
N ARG A 790 11.78 3.28 -6.36
CA ARG A 790 10.93 3.68 -5.23
C ARG A 790 10.59 2.45 -4.42
N ILE A 791 10.71 2.51 -3.09
CA ILE A 791 10.27 1.41 -2.22
C ILE A 791 8.73 1.36 -2.23
N LYS A 792 8.18 0.15 -2.30
CA LYS A 792 6.73 -0.14 -2.28
C LYS A 792 6.49 -1.32 -1.35
N GLU A 793 5.28 -1.47 -0.81
CA GLU A 793 4.95 -2.43 0.27
C GLU A 793 5.57 -3.83 0.09
N LYS A 794 5.43 -4.48 -1.08
CA LYS A 794 6.06 -5.79 -1.37
C LYS A 794 7.59 -5.78 -1.18
N LEU A 795 8.27 -4.77 -1.73
CA LEU A 795 9.73 -4.65 -1.64
C LEU A 795 10.19 -4.24 -0.23
N SER A 796 9.42 -3.43 0.49
CA SER A 796 9.68 -3.09 1.89
C SER A 796 9.72 -4.36 2.76
N VAL A 797 8.72 -5.25 2.61
CA VAL A 797 8.66 -6.54 3.31
C VAL A 797 9.79 -7.51 2.90
N GLU A 798 10.25 -7.48 1.64
CA GLU A 798 11.37 -8.31 1.18
C GLU A 798 12.75 -7.87 1.73
N LEU A 799 12.87 -6.61 2.16
CA LEU A 799 14.07 -5.98 2.72
C LEU A 799 14.07 -5.93 4.27
N GLU A 800 12.93 -6.13 4.93
CA GLU A 800 12.76 -6.01 6.38
C GLU A 800 13.79 -6.86 7.15
N GLY A 801 14.57 -6.22 8.04
CA GLY A 801 15.58 -6.89 8.87
C GLY A 801 16.86 -7.34 8.15
N LYS A 802 17.07 -6.95 6.88
CA LYS A 802 18.33 -7.15 6.13
C LYS A 802 19.24 -5.92 6.12
N GLU A 803 18.73 -4.78 6.55
CA GLU A 803 19.44 -3.50 6.60
C GLU A 803 20.59 -3.48 7.62
N GLN A 804 21.72 -2.91 7.22
CA GLN A 804 22.87 -2.61 8.08
C GLN A 804 22.95 -1.10 8.30
N VAL A 805 23.14 -0.69 9.56
CA VAL A 805 23.20 0.73 9.94
C VAL A 805 24.54 1.32 9.49
N VAL A 806 24.49 2.43 8.74
CA VAL A 806 25.69 3.18 8.36
C VAL A 806 26.29 3.87 9.60
N LEU A 807 27.61 3.71 9.76
CA LEU A 807 28.44 4.31 10.79
C LEU A 807 29.21 5.54 10.27
N GLY A 808 29.35 5.66 8.95
CA GLY A 808 29.98 6.78 8.26
C GLY A 808 29.98 6.62 6.74
N VAL A 809 30.10 7.74 6.03
CA VAL A 809 30.13 7.89 4.56
C VAL A 809 31.32 8.77 4.18
#